data_AF-A0A501X9L3-F1
#
_entry.id   AF-A0A501X9L3-F1
#
_cell.length_a   1.000
_cell.length_b   1.000
_cell.length_c   1.000
_cell.angle_alpha   90.00
_cell.angle_beta   90.00
_cell.angle_gamma   90.00
#
_symmetry.space_group_name_H-M   'P 1'
#
loop_
_entity.id
_entity.type
_entity.pdbx_description
1 polymer ?
#
loop_
_entity_poly.entity_id
_entity_poly.type
_entity_poly.pdbx_seq_one_letter_code
_entity_poly.pdbx_strand_id
1 'polypeptide(L)'
;MKLKIKKVISTMLLAPSLLIPTALIAAESNNENNKEEKEKTVDKDFENFNDKENQLIEKSIEKYVDFAINELKNKVEKLLDNASLDVLKENLVKIVYYKKLIKYLSSNKAEIIKKPNEYGLEIVFPYVLSQNKNYKNGEIIFEDETYTNIIIGDTEKSNYQSQITGENNQIKTDKESTINTIDWKSLEETTQTYFDELEKKFESVFIDEDDLPQIGKNTKVISPEESLSIDLAVPDGYENWNAYLKTKINKRFINFDLEQNQNFNQQNQEEQEKEQPEIPPIIPQEEIINDPLIDFARENVARLSPYVSYEYFGLHNDNLIGDHIEDSSKYFWFKNPIVTRYEYKVLNILKTDEGYKANVMLVDKNHPTSRTTYITDLKRFENRQISKANELAYKIIQQSFDRFYQALGINDDLYFKNLRSQKLASTVFNMIEGALTVLHNDYFVNALNDFISKQANLLNDNLTIEDELIKKENKEFINEVNGLFLTSLRVLKINGNAYWLYLGNSYQFVFNQLKDYIRSIKENIENNFKNANKNINNYLKAIEVLQEDIIYLKNVGIGSTYSVLKQYNTIIELITKIQNQFINISTLSQEENIDFDNPTKNSDNWLKAYQNLYQSSYFQPDASKKIMISLGAITLLISIIFLIITVILSKLKNVKNNKGKLILSSTILAVAILATVVLLVVGIGVL
;
A
#
# COMPACT_ATOMS: atom_id res chain seq x y z
N MET A 1 -56.17 -34.26 -50.16
CA MET A 1 -56.34 -35.07 -48.93
C MET A 1 -54.97 -35.23 -48.28
N LYS A 2 -54.86 -34.90 -46.98
CA LYS A 2 -53.68 -34.93 -46.08
C LYS A 2 -52.47 -34.02 -46.42
N LEU A 3 -52.44 -32.89 -45.69
CA LEU A 3 -51.30 -32.02 -45.42
C LEU A 3 -50.19 -32.77 -44.64
N LYS A 4 -48.93 -32.54 -45.02
CA LYS A 4 -47.75 -32.82 -44.19
C LYS A 4 -46.95 -31.52 -44.00
N ILE A 5 -46.70 -31.23 -42.73
CA ILE A 5 -45.81 -30.20 -42.20
C ILE A 5 -44.35 -30.55 -42.54
N LYS A 6 -43.57 -29.58 -43.05
CA LYS A 6 -42.13 -29.43 -42.73
C LYS A 6 -41.50 -28.14 -43.30
N LYS A 7 -40.61 -27.56 -42.47
CA LYS A 7 -39.51 -26.60 -42.69
C LYS A 7 -39.86 -25.09 -42.79
N VAL A 8 -39.64 -24.31 -41.72
CA VAL A 8 -38.34 -23.73 -41.22
C VAL A 8 -37.88 -22.61 -42.16
N ILE A 9 -38.32 -21.37 -41.95
CA ILE A 9 -37.63 -20.30 -41.20
C ILE A 9 -36.12 -20.27 -41.51
N SER A 10 -35.78 -19.48 -42.52
CA SER A 10 -34.44 -18.97 -42.79
C SER A 10 -34.61 -17.70 -43.62
N THR A 11 -33.72 -16.74 -43.41
CA THR A 11 -33.52 -15.48 -44.16
C THR A 11 -34.57 -14.38 -43.97
N MET A 12 -34.29 -13.45 -43.06
CA MET A 12 -34.11 -12.01 -43.37
C MET A 12 -33.86 -11.22 -42.08
N LEU A 13 -32.59 -10.95 -41.78
CA LEU A 13 -32.16 -9.83 -40.95
C LEU A 13 -30.93 -9.24 -41.66
N LEU A 14 -31.20 -8.33 -42.60
CA LEU A 14 -30.19 -7.46 -43.19
C LEU A 14 -29.92 -6.34 -42.18
N ALA A 15 -28.71 -6.33 -41.64
CA ALA A 15 -28.18 -5.22 -40.86
C ALA A 15 -27.89 -4.02 -41.77
N PRO A 16 -28.27 -2.79 -41.39
CA PRO A 16 -27.69 -1.60 -41.99
C PRO A 16 -26.36 -1.30 -41.28
N SER A 17 -25.29 -1.35 -42.06
CA SER A 17 -23.97 -0.80 -41.74
C SER A 17 -24.07 0.72 -41.56
N LEU A 18 -23.83 1.21 -40.33
CA LEU A 18 -23.55 2.62 -40.06
C LEU A 18 -22.03 2.80 -39.96
N LEU A 19 -21.49 3.52 -40.96
CA LEU A 19 -20.15 4.07 -40.97
C LEU A 19 -20.06 5.16 -39.90
N ILE A 20 -19.11 5.02 -38.98
CA ILE A 20 -18.72 6.07 -38.02
C ILE A 20 -17.50 6.81 -38.61
N PRO A 21 -17.46 8.15 -38.62
CA PRO A 21 -16.26 8.90 -38.97
C PRO A 21 -15.26 8.81 -37.81
N THR A 22 -14.05 8.33 -38.11
CA THR A 22 -12.90 8.39 -37.22
C THR A 22 -12.38 9.83 -37.17
N ALA A 23 -12.55 10.51 -36.04
CA ALA A 23 -11.78 11.69 -35.71
C ALA A 23 -10.42 11.23 -35.15
N LEU A 24 -9.35 11.55 -35.88
CA LEU A 24 -7.98 11.50 -35.41
C LEU A 24 -7.80 12.58 -34.34
N ILE A 25 -7.53 12.18 -33.11
CA ILE A 25 -6.92 13.04 -32.10
C ILE A 25 -5.46 12.62 -32.03
N ALA A 26 -4.58 13.49 -32.52
CA ALA A 26 -3.15 13.39 -32.32
C ALA A 26 -2.87 13.70 -30.83
N ALA A 27 -2.25 12.75 -30.15
CA ALA A 27 -1.66 13.00 -28.84
C ALA A 27 -0.24 13.52 -29.06
N GLU A 28 -0.01 14.80 -28.73
CA GLU A 28 1.34 15.33 -28.53
C GLU A 28 1.92 14.69 -27.27
N SER A 29 3.06 14.03 -27.43
CA SER A 29 3.84 13.47 -26.33
C SER A 29 4.43 14.60 -25.48
N ASN A 30 4.00 14.69 -24.23
CA ASN A 30 4.72 15.46 -23.23
C ASN A 30 5.99 14.69 -22.86
N ASN A 31 7.14 15.29 -23.17
CA ASN A 31 8.44 14.91 -22.66
C ASN A 31 8.46 15.09 -21.14
N GLU A 32 8.54 13.99 -20.40
CA GLU A 32 8.94 14.02 -18.99
C GLU A 32 10.45 14.20 -18.90
N ASN A 33 10.84 15.28 -18.21
CA ASN A 33 12.22 15.58 -17.85
C ASN A 33 12.71 14.53 -16.84
N ASN A 34 13.64 13.67 -17.27
CA ASN A 34 14.60 13.01 -16.39
C ASN A 34 15.40 14.08 -15.65
N LYS A 35 15.07 14.32 -14.37
CA LYS A 35 16.02 14.96 -13.45
C LYS A 35 16.99 13.88 -12.99
N GLU A 36 18.25 14.02 -13.39
CA GLU A 36 19.38 13.25 -12.85
C GLU A 36 19.37 13.32 -11.31
N GLU A 37 19.23 12.17 -10.65
CA GLU A 37 19.50 12.02 -9.22
C GLU A 37 20.98 12.36 -8.98
N LYS A 38 21.24 13.35 -8.12
CA LYS A 38 22.59 13.64 -7.66
C LYS A 38 23.15 12.43 -6.91
N GLU A 39 24.34 11.98 -7.27
CA GLU A 39 25.07 10.92 -6.54
C GLU A 39 25.16 11.24 -5.04
N LYS A 40 24.82 10.26 -4.20
CA LYS A 40 25.02 10.32 -2.73
C LYS A 40 26.52 10.40 -2.44
N THR A 41 26.96 11.41 -1.70
CA THR A 41 28.39 11.61 -1.34
C THR A 41 28.57 11.74 0.16
N VAL A 42 29.72 11.33 0.66
CA VAL A 42 30.14 11.47 2.08
C VAL A 42 30.38 12.95 2.39
N ASP A 43 30.08 13.37 3.63
CA ASP A 43 30.38 14.73 4.10
C ASP A 43 31.88 15.07 3.97
N LYS A 44 32.18 16.33 3.63
CA LYS A 44 33.55 16.80 3.42
C LYS A 44 34.39 16.81 4.69
N ASP A 45 33.75 16.96 5.86
CA ASP A 45 34.40 17.03 7.17
C ASP A 45 34.38 15.69 7.93
N PHE A 46 33.96 14.59 7.27
CA PHE A 46 33.80 13.27 7.89
C PHE A 46 35.05 12.77 8.64
N GLU A 47 36.24 13.10 8.15
CA GLU A 47 37.51 12.73 8.82
C GLU A 47 37.61 13.24 10.26
N ASN A 48 36.92 14.34 10.60
CA ASN A 48 36.92 14.90 11.94
C ASN A 48 35.77 14.37 12.82
N PHE A 49 34.86 13.54 12.29
CA PHE A 49 33.66 13.12 13.02
C PHE A 49 34.04 12.26 14.23
N ASN A 50 34.92 11.27 14.05
CA ASN A 50 35.34 10.39 15.15
C ASN A 50 35.91 11.16 16.36
N ASP A 51 36.76 12.16 16.15
CA ASP A 51 37.36 12.93 17.25
C ASP A 51 36.32 13.78 17.99
N LYS A 52 35.41 14.42 17.26
CA LYS A 52 34.32 15.20 17.86
C LYS A 52 33.31 14.29 18.57
N GLU A 53 33.00 13.14 17.98
CA GLU A 53 32.08 12.14 18.53
C GLU A 53 32.62 11.57 19.84
N ASN A 54 33.90 11.24 19.92
CA ASN A 54 34.53 10.80 21.16
C ASN A 54 34.38 11.85 22.28
N GLN A 55 34.59 13.14 21.99
CA GLN A 55 34.41 14.20 22.98
C GLN A 55 32.95 14.38 23.42
N LEU A 56 32.00 14.18 22.50
CA LEU A 56 30.57 14.26 22.80
C LEU A 56 30.16 13.09 23.69
N ILE A 57 30.54 11.87 23.33
CA ILE A 57 30.29 10.65 24.11
C ILE A 57 30.90 10.76 25.52
N GLU A 58 32.16 11.20 25.67
CA GLU A 58 32.80 11.38 26.98
C GLU A 58 32.00 12.33 27.90
N LYS A 59 31.56 13.48 27.36
CA LYS A 59 30.74 14.45 28.10
C LYS A 59 29.35 13.90 28.46
N SER A 60 28.73 13.16 27.54
CA SER A 60 27.41 12.58 27.76
C SER A 60 27.44 11.45 28.78
N ILE A 61 28.46 10.58 28.75
CA ILE A 61 28.69 9.56 29.79
C ILE A 61 28.90 10.21 31.15
N GLU A 62 29.70 11.28 31.25
CA GLU A 62 29.93 11.96 32.52
C GLU A 62 28.61 12.45 33.15
N LYS A 63 27.77 13.12 32.35
CA LYS A 63 26.44 13.58 32.77
C LYS A 63 25.53 12.40 33.14
N TYR A 64 25.50 11.37 32.32
CA TYR A 64 24.66 10.21 32.53
C TYR A 64 25.01 9.46 33.82
N VAL A 65 26.31 9.28 34.10
CA VAL A 65 26.76 8.62 35.35
C VAL A 65 26.34 9.44 36.57
N ASP A 66 26.41 10.78 36.52
CA ASP A 66 25.91 11.63 37.60
C ASP A 66 24.38 11.52 37.77
N PHE A 67 23.64 11.50 36.66
CA PHE A 67 22.19 11.26 36.66
C PHE A 67 21.85 9.91 37.32
N ALA A 68 22.47 8.82 36.86
CA ALA A 68 22.24 7.47 37.38
C ALA A 68 22.55 7.35 38.88
N ILE A 69 23.65 7.96 39.34
CA ILE A 69 23.99 8.01 40.77
C ILE A 69 22.90 8.73 41.57
N ASN A 70 22.40 9.86 41.06
CA ASN A 70 21.37 10.65 41.74
C ASN A 70 20.01 9.91 41.76
N GLU A 71 19.60 9.28 40.65
CA GLU A 71 18.38 8.49 40.59
C GLU A 71 18.40 7.31 41.56
N LEU A 72 19.53 6.60 41.66
CA LEU A 72 19.69 5.54 42.65
C LEU A 72 19.63 6.06 44.08
N LYS A 73 20.25 7.20 44.39
CA LYS A 73 20.17 7.84 45.72
C LYS A 73 18.72 8.19 46.06
N ASN A 74 18.01 8.84 45.13
CA ASN A 74 16.59 9.19 45.28
C ASN A 74 15.73 7.94 45.54
N LYS A 75 15.98 6.83 44.82
CA LYS A 75 15.29 5.55 45.04
C LYS A 75 15.60 4.96 46.41
N VAL A 76 16.85 5.00 46.86
CA VAL A 76 17.24 4.54 48.21
C VAL A 76 16.56 5.40 49.29
N GLU A 77 16.54 6.72 49.14
CA GLU A 77 15.87 7.63 50.07
C GLU A 77 14.37 7.36 50.15
N LYS A 78 13.68 7.20 49.01
CA LYS A 78 12.25 6.84 48.96
C LYS A 78 11.92 5.51 49.64
N LEU A 79 12.82 4.53 49.55
CA LEU A 79 12.65 3.23 50.22
C LEU A 79 12.88 3.32 51.74
N LEU A 80 13.58 4.35 52.21
CA LEU A 80 13.87 4.58 53.63
C LEU A 80 12.89 5.54 54.30
N ASP A 81 12.26 6.44 53.54
CA ASP A 81 11.39 7.49 54.08
C ASP A 81 10.04 6.93 54.58
N ASN A 82 9.70 7.21 55.84
CA ASN A 82 8.49 6.76 56.54
C ASN A 82 8.16 5.25 56.46
N ALA A 83 9.14 4.41 56.12
CA ALA A 83 8.95 2.97 55.97
C ALA A 83 8.79 2.27 57.33
N SER A 84 7.77 1.43 57.47
CA SER A 84 7.64 0.55 58.63
C SER A 84 8.75 -0.50 58.66
N LEU A 85 9.02 -1.08 59.83
CA LEU A 85 10.07 -2.10 59.99
C LEU A 85 9.86 -3.31 59.06
N ASP A 86 8.62 -3.65 58.74
CA ASP A 86 8.30 -4.78 57.85
C ASP A 86 8.54 -4.42 56.37
N VAL A 87 8.19 -3.20 55.95
CA VAL A 87 8.49 -2.69 54.59
C VAL A 87 10.01 -2.56 54.37
N LEU A 88 10.77 -2.18 55.40
CA LEU A 88 12.23 -2.12 55.32
C LEU A 88 12.87 -3.50 55.18
N LYS A 89 12.31 -4.54 55.81
CA LYS A 89 12.79 -5.92 55.64
C LYS A 89 12.50 -6.45 54.23
N GLU A 90 11.33 -6.15 53.69
CA GLU A 90 10.95 -6.53 52.32
C GLU A 90 11.83 -5.84 51.27
N ASN A 91 12.23 -4.58 51.51
CA ASN A 91 13.06 -3.80 50.58
C ASN A 91 14.56 -3.85 50.86
N LEU A 92 15.01 -4.58 51.88
CA LEU A 92 16.41 -4.60 52.31
C LEU A 92 17.37 -4.98 51.18
N VAL A 93 17.03 -6.03 50.41
CA VAL A 93 17.84 -6.48 49.26
C VAL A 93 17.94 -5.39 48.20
N LYS A 94 16.82 -4.74 47.86
CA LYS A 94 16.76 -3.63 46.90
C LYS A 94 17.66 -2.47 47.34
N ILE A 95 17.56 -2.08 48.62
CA ILE A 95 18.36 -0.98 49.19
C ILE A 95 19.85 -1.30 49.12
N VAL A 96 20.27 -2.51 49.53
CA VAL A 96 21.68 -2.92 49.48
C VAL A 96 22.17 -2.97 48.03
N TYR A 97 21.39 -3.57 47.13
CA TYR A 97 21.73 -3.64 45.71
C TYR A 97 21.95 -2.24 45.10
N TYR A 98 21.04 -1.30 45.32
CA TYR A 98 21.18 0.08 44.83
C TYR A 98 22.41 0.78 45.43
N LYS A 99 22.72 0.55 46.71
CA LYS A 99 23.96 1.07 47.32
C LYS A 99 25.22 0.48 46.68
N LYS A 100 25.20 -0.80 46.26
CA LYS A 100 26.32 -1.41 45.51
C LYS A 100 26.44 -0.80 44.11
N LEU A 101 25.33 -0.57 43.41
CA LEU A 101 25.32 0.15 42.12
C LEU A 101 25.85 1.58 42.25
N ILE A 102 25.42 2.35 43.26
CA ILE A 102 25.93 3.69 43.53
C ILE A 102 27.44 3.65 43.75
N LYS A 103 27.94 2.69 44.55
CA LYS A 103 29.37 2.53 44.80
C LYS A 103 30.13 2.15 43.54
N TYR A 104 29.58 1.26 42.71
CA TYR A 104 30.14 0.85 41.43
C TYR A 104 30.32 2.05 40.49
N LEU A 105 29.28 2.86 40.32
CA LEU A 105 29.34 4.06 39.47
C LEU A 105 30.27 5.14 40.05
N SER A 106 30.13 5.44 41.35
CA SER A 106 30.88 6.53 41.99
C SER A 106 32.38 6.24 42.09
N SER A 107 32.76 5.00 42.45
CA SER A 107 34.17 4.64 42.65
C SER A 107 34.93 4.51 41.34
N ASN A 108 34.23 4.22 40.24
CA ASN A 108 34.82 4.00 38.93
C ASN A 108 34.52 5.13 37.93
N LYS A 109 33.85 6.23 38.33
CA LYS A 109 33.37 7.30 37.43
C LYS A 109 34.42 7.73 36.40
N ALA A 110 35.63 8.07 36.85
CA ALA A 110 36.69 8.55 35.96
C ALA A 110 37.13 7.51 34.91
N GLU A 111 37.08 6.22 35.24
CA GLU A 111 37.45 5.14 34.32
C GLU A 111 36.28 4.73 33.43
N ILE A 112 35.03 4.82 33.92
CA ILE A 112 33.82 4.64 33.11
C ILE A 112 33.79 5.67 31.97
N ILE A 113 34.14 6.94 32.24
CA ILE A 113 34.18 7.99 31.21
C ILE A 113 35.21 7.67 30.12
N LYS A 114 36.40 7.18 30.51
CA LYS A 114 37.47 6.86 29.55
C LYS A 114 37.22 5.56 28.78
N LYS A 115 36.62 4.57 29.44
CA LYS A 115 36.49 3.20 28.97
C LYS A 115 35.14 2.59 29.34
N PRO A 116 34.04 3.09 28.76
CA PRO A 116 32.68 2.69 29.13
C PRO A 116 32.44 1.17 28.98
N ASN A 117 32.97 0.56 27.92
CA ASN A 117 32.85 -0.87 27.63
C ASN A 117 33.48 -1.77 28.72
N GLU A 118 34.61 -1.37 29.31
CA GLU A 118 35.23 -2.11 30.42
C GLU A 118 34.31 -2.20 31.65
N TYR A 119 33.29 -1.34 31.75
CA TYR A 119 32.31 -1.28 32.83
C TYR A 119 30.89 -1.67 32.39
N GLY A 120 30.73 -2.24 31.20
CA GLY A 120 29.46 -2.77 30.71
C GLY A 120 28.60 -1.78 29.91
N LEU A 121 29.14 -0.62 29.54
CA LEU A 121 28.46 0.33 28.66
C LEU A 121 29.01 0.18 27.23
N GLU A 122 28.40 -0.73 26.47
CA GLU A 122 28.80 -1.07 25.10
C GLU A 122 28.16 -0.10 24.10
N ILE A 123 28.80 1.05 23.87
CA ILE A 123 28.35 2.03 22.90
C ILE A 123 28.97 1.67 21.55
N VAL A 124 28.14 1.32 20.56
CA VAL A 124 28.59 0.91 19.22
C VAL A 124 27.90 1.74 18.14
N PHE A 125 26.59 1.96 18.26
CA PHE A 125 25.79 2.64 17.24
C PHE A 125 26.32 4.03 16.83
N PRO A 126 26.59 4.98 17.75
CA PRO A 126 27.18 6.27 17.39
C PRO A 126 28.56 6.16 16.72
N TYR A 127 29.34 5.14 17.07
CA TYR A 127 30.63 4.87 16.43
C TYR A 127 30.50 4.30 15.02
N VAL A 128 29.41 3.58 14.72
CA VAL A 128 29.13 3.15 13.34
C VAL A 128 29.02 4.37 12.44
N LEU A 129 28.27 5.39 12.86
CA LEU A 129 28.02 6.61 12.08
C LEU A 129 29.24 7.53 11.96
N SER A 130 30.10 7.60 12.99
CA SER A 130 31.22 8.55 13.00
C SER A 130 32.53 8.00 12.42
N GLN A 131 32.73 6.68 12.41
CA GLN A 131 34.00 6.06 12.00
C GLN A 131 33.95 5.46 10.60
N ASN A 132 32.77 5.18 10.06
CA ASN A 132 32.63 4.39 8.83
C ASN A 132 32.04 5.25 7.71
N LYS A 133 32.86 5.52 6.67
CA LYS A 133 32.37 6.16 5.44
C LYS A 133 31.38 5.30 4.67
N ASN A 134 31.46 3.99 4.86
CA ASN A 134 30.48 3.03 4.37
C ASN A 134 30.19 2.02 5.47
N TYR A 135 28.94 1.58 5.59
CA TYR A 135 28.52 0.54 6.52
C TYR A 135 27.76 -0.56 5.76
N LYS A 136 27.44 -1.66 6.44
CA LYS A 136 26.57 -2.73 5.92
C LYS A 136 25.30 -2.77 6.76
N ASN A 137 24.17 -3.07 6.13
CA ASN A 137 22.96 -3.40 6.87
C ASN A 137 22.95 -4.89 7.21
N GLY A 138 22.26 -5.29 8.27
CA GLY A 138 22.23 -6.68 8.67
C GLY A 138 21.15 -7.03 9.69
N GLU A 139 21.20 -8.27 10.13
CA GLU A 139 20.40 -8.84 11.21
C GLU A 139 21.35 -9.28 12.33
N ILE A 140 21.02 -8.93 13.57
CA ILE A 140 21.71 -9.38 14.77
C ILE A 140 20.72 -10.15 15.64
N ILE A 141 21.03 -11.41 15.94
CA ILE A 141 20.32 -12.21 16.94
C ILE A 141 21.14 -12.16 18.22
N PHE A 142 20.52 -11.71 19.31
CA PHE A 142 21.16 -11.61 20.61
C PHE A 142 20.16 -11.95 21.71
N GLU A 143 20.47 -12.95 22.53
CA GLU A 143 19.67 -13.35 23.70
C GLU A 143 18.19 -13.65 23.35
N ASP A 144 18.00 -14.43 22.29
CA ASP A 144 16.71 -14.84 21.72
C ASP A 144 15.87 -13.70 21.08
N GLU A 145 16.43 -12.48 20.98
CA GLU A 145 15.83 -11.35 20.27
C GLU A 145 16.50 -11.14 18.91
N THR A 146 15.70 -10.87 17.88
CA THR A 146 16.17 -10.59 16.52
C THR A 146 16.02 -9.12 16.21
N TYR A 147 17.15 -8.46 16.01
CA TYR A 147 17.27 -7.07 15.59
C TYR A 147 17.52 -7.02 14.09
N THR A 148 16.68 -6.28 13.36
CA THR A 148 16.71 -6.26 11.89
C THR A 148 17.12 -4.90 11.37
N ASN A 149 17.76 -4.89 10.19
CA ASN A 149 18.21 -3.66 9.54
C ASN A 149 19.12 -2.81 10.45
N ILE A 150 20.09 -3.48 11.05
CA ILE A 150 21.14 -2.87 11.89
C ILE A 150 22.28 -2.40 11.00
N ILE A 151 22.74 -1.17 11.21
CA ILE A 151 23.97 -0.69 10.56
C ILE A 151 25.19 -1.20 11.30
N ILE A 152 26.11 -1.79 10.55
CA ILE A 152 27.29 -2.49 11.06
C ILE A 152 28.49 -1.94 10.30
N GLY A 153 29.45 -1.39 11.04
CA GLY A 153 30.71 -0.87 10.53
C GLY A 153 31.76 -1.96 10.32
N ASP A 154 32.94 -1.55 9.88
CA ASP A 154 34.06 -2.45 9.60
C ASP A 154 35.16 -2.40 10.69
N THR A 155 35.03 -1.53 11.71
CA THR A 155 36.00 -1.41 12.82
C THR A 155 35.57 -2.18 14.07
N GLU A 156 36.51 -2.55 14.94
CA GLU A 156 36.24 -3.23 16.21
C GLU A 156 35.24 -2.47 17.10
N LYS A 157 35.27 -1.14 17.08
CA LYS A 157 34.35 -0.29 17.85
C LYS A 157 32.97 -0.10 17.21
N SER A 158 32.75 -0.61 16.00
CA SER A 158 31.55 -0.32 15.19
C SER A 158 30.88 -1.54 14.58
N ASN A 159 31.35 -2.76 14.88
CA ASN A 159 30.92 -3.98 14.17
C ASN A 159 30.17 -5.01 15.04
N TYR A 160 29.96 -4.73 16.33
CA TYR A 160 29.32 -5.62 17.32
C TYR A 160 29.97 -7.00 17.52
N GLN A 161 31.06 -7.35 16.82
CA GLN A 161 31.61 -8.71 16.85
C GLN A 161 32.12 -9.14 18.22
N SER A 162 32.66 -8.21 19.00
CA SER A 162 33.13 -8.47 20.37
C SER A 162 31.99 -8.62 21.39
N GLN A 163 30.82 -8.07 21.09
CA GLN A 163 29.66 -8.03 21.98
C GLN A 163 28.74 -9.24 21.76
N ILE A 164 28.55 -9.63 20.50
CA ILE A 164 27.63 -10.70 20.10
C ILE A 164 28.39 -12.04 20.06
N THR A 165 28.54 -12.65 21.23
CA THR A 165 29.25 -13.93 21.41
C THR A 165 28.35 -14.97 22.08
N GLY A 166 28.49 -16.26 21.74
CA GLY A 166 27.68 -17.36 22.31
C GLY A 166 26.98 -18.23 21.25
N GLU A 167 26.49 -19.41 21.64
CA GLU A 167 25.94 -20.41 20.71
C GLU A 167 24.65 -19.96 19.98
N ASN A 168 23.85 -19.10 20.61
CA ASN A 168 22.57 -18.60 20.06
C ASN A 168 22.65 -17.18 19.49
N ASN A 169 23.83 -16.56 19.52
CA ASN A 169 24.05 -15.19 19.10
C ASN A 169 24.65 -15.17 17.68
N GLN A 170 24.08 -14.36 16.78
CA GLN A 170 24.49 -14.37 15.37
C GLN A 170 24.47 -12.96 14.77
N ILE A 171 25.51 -12.62 14.00
CA ILE A 171 25.53 -11.45 13.13
C ILE A 171 25.45 -11.92 11.67
N LYS A 172 24.49 -11.40 10.91
CA LYS A 172 24.37 -11.58 9.46
C LYS A 172 24.39 -10.21 8.79
N THR A 173 25.42 -9.95 7.98
CA THR A 173 25.52 -8.70 7.20
C THR A 173 25.12 -8.92 5.75
N ASP A 174 24.50 -7.93 5.14
CA ASP A 174 24.34 -7.83 3.71
C ASP A 174 25.71 -7.79 3.01
N LYS A 175 25.75 -8.25 1.75
CA LYS A 175 26.97 -8.18 0.93
C LYS A 175 27.25 -6.78 0.41
N GLU A 176 26.22 -5.95 0.26
CA GLU A 176 26.32 -4.60 -0.27
C GLU A 176 26.61 -3.60 0.84
N SER A 177 27.50 -2.65 0.57
CA SER A 177 27.84 -1.57 1.49
C SER A 177 27.12 -0.30 1.09
N THR A 178 26.63 0.45 2.08
CA THR A 178 25.92 1.72 1.92
C THR A 178 26.84 2.87 2.27
N ILE A 179 26.87 3.91 1.44
CA ILE A 179 27.62 5.14 1.70
C ILE A 179 26.97 5.88 2.86
N ASN A 180 27.76 6.24 3.87
CA ASN A 180 27.32 7.04 4.98
C ASN A 180 27.21 8.52 4.56
N THR A 181 25.98 9.03 4.55
CA THR A 181 25.66 10.41 4.12
C THR A 181 25.35 11.35 5.29
N ILE A 182 25.57 10.93 6.54
CA ILE A 182 25.28 11.75 7.71
C ILE A 182 26.18 12.99 7.74
N ASP A 183 25.60 14.16 8.05
CA ASP A 183 26.35 15.37 8.34
C ASP A 183 26.64 15.49 9.85
N TRP A 184 27.54 16.40 10.23
CA TRP A 184 27.94 16.54 11.63
C TRP A 184 26.77 16.92 12.54
N LYS A 185 25.86 17.77 12.07
CA LYS A 185 24.73 18.26 12.87
C LYS A 185 23.78 17.11 13.20
N SER A 186 23.48 16.30 12.19
CA SER A 186 22.59 15.13 12.31
C SER A 186 23.22 14.06 13.20
N LEU A 187 24.53 13.84 13.09
CA LEU A 187 25.27 12.95 13.98
C LEU A 187 25.21 13.44 15.44
N GLU A 188 25.48 14.73 15.67
CA GLU A 188 25.44 15.32 17.01
C GLU A 188 24.04 15.21 17.65
N GLU A 189 22.98 15.48 16.90
CA GLU A 189 21.58 15.32 17.35
C GLU A 189 21.23 13.85 17.62
N THR A 190 21.72 12.92 16.78
CA THR A 190 21.53 11.47 16.96
C THR A 190 22.18 11.00 18.25
N THR A 191 23.42 11.39 18.50
CA THR A 191 24.16 11.02 19.70
C THR A 191 23.54 11.63 20.95
N GLN A 192 23.04 12.87 20.90
CA GLN A 192 22.30 13.45 22.04
C GLN A 192 21.03 12.66 22.33
N THR A 193 20.24 12.35 21.30
CA THR A 193 19.02 11.55 21.43
C THR A 193 19.29 10.17 22.01
N TYR A 194 20.38 9.52 21.59
CA TYR A 194 20.83 8.24 22.14
C TYR A 194 21.00 8.30 23.66
N PHE A 195 21.67 9.34 24.20
CA PHE A 195 21.85 9.47 25.64
C PHE A 195 20.58 9.89 26.38
N ASP A 196 19.72 10.72 25.78
CA ASP A 196 18.42 11.07 26.35
C ASP A 196 17.51 9.83 26.48
N GLU A 197 17.52 8.93 25.48
CA GLU A 197 16.79 7.65 25.56
C GLU A 197 17.40 6.70 26.59
N LEU A 198 18.73 6.70 26.76
CA LEU A 198 19.40 5.95 27.82
C LEU A 198 18.99 6.44 29.22
N GLU A 199 18.78 7.75 29.40
CA GLU A 199 18.22 8.34 30.64
C GLU A 199 16.79 7.86 30.88
N LYS A 200 15.93 7.88 29.86
CA LYS A 200 14.55 7.38 29.97
C LYS A 200 14.49 5.89 30.28
N LYS A 201 15.38 5.10 29.69
CA LYS A 201 15.49 3.64 29.89
C LYS A 201 16.39 3.25 31.06
N PHE A 202 16.71 4.18 31.94
CA PHE A 202 17.59 3.93 33.09
C PHE A 202 17.16 2.71 33.92
N GLU A 203 15.88 2.58 34.24
CA GLU A 203 15.39 1.43 35.00
C GLU A 203 15.63 0.12 34.24
N SER A 204 15.18 0.01 32.99
CA SER A 204 15.36 -1.21 32.20
C SER A 204 16.83 -1.58 31.96
N VAL A 205 17.75 -0.62 31.88
CA VAL A 205 19.17 -0.92 31.62
C VAL A 205 19.92 -1.25 32.91
N PHE A 206 19.74 -0.47 33.98
CA PHE A 206 20.54 -0.57 35.22
C PHE A 206 19.83 -1.25 36.39
N ILE A 207 18.50 -1.31 36.40
CA ILE A 207 17.69 -1.74 37.55
C ILE A 207 16.63 -2.76 37.09
N ASP A 208 17.01 -4.03 37.12
CA ASP A 208 16.09 -5.14 36.90
C ASP A 208 15.80 -5.84 38.25
N GLU A 209 14.54 -6.17 38.51
CA GLU A 209 14.17 -6.89 39.73
C GLU A 209 14.73 -8.32 39.76
N ASP A 210 14.95 -8.93 38.59
CA ASP A 210 15.53 -10.28 38.47
C ASP A 210 17.04 -10.30 38.79
N ASP A 211 17.69 -9.14 38.84
CA ASP A 211 19.07 -9.01 39.30
C ASP A 211 19.21 -8.94 40.82
N LEU A 212 18.10 -8.81 41.55
CA LEU A 212 18.15 -8.73 43.00
C LEU A 212 18.60 -10.08 43.57
N PRO A 213 19.70 -10.11 44.33
CA PRO A 213 20.18 -11.35 44.90
C PRO A 213 19.16 -11.93 45.90
N GLN A 214 18.85 -13.22 45.75
CA GLN A 214 17.91 -13.94 46.59
C GLN A 214 18.64 -14.55 47.78
N ILE A 215 18.36 -14.01 48.97
CA ILE A 215 18.94 -14.49 50.24
C ILE A 215 18.64 -15.98 50.41
N GLY A 216 19.68 -16.77 50.67
CA GLY A 216 19.58 -18.21 50.87
C GLY A 216 19.55 -19.04 49.58
N LYS A 217 19.47 -18.40 48.41
CA LYS A 217 19.56 -19.06 47.11
C LYS A 217 20.90 -18.80 46.43
N ASN A 218 21.26 -17.53 46.23
CA ASN A 218 22.50 -17.12 45.55
C ASN A 218 23.26 -16.01 46.29
N THR A 219 22.82 -15.59 47.47
CA THR A 219 23.57 -14.69 48.36
C THR A 219 23.23 -14.97 49.83
N LYS A 220 23.98 -14.36 50.75
CA LYS A 220 23.75 -14.42 52.20
C LYS A 220 23.88 -13.04 52.83
N VAL A 221 23.13 -12.80 53.89
CA VAL A 221 23.26 -11.59 54.72
C VAL A 221 24.56 -11.66 55.51
N ILE A 222 25.34 -10.59 55.48
CA ILE A 222 26.56 -10.43 56.27
C ILE A 222 26.45 -9.16 57.12
N SER A 223 27.06 -9.20 58.31
CA SER A 223 27.28 -8.02 59.13
C SER A 223 28.77 -7.74 59.11
N PRO A 224 29.24 -6.66 58.46
CA PRO A 224 30.64 -6.28 58.50
C PRO A 224 31.07 -6.08 59.96
N GLU A 225 32.23 -6.60 60.34
CA GLU A 225 32.70 -6.61 61.75
C GLU A 225 32.88 -5.19 62.34
N GLU A 226 32.97 -4.17 61.49
CA GLU A 226 33.22 -2.77 61.89
C GLU A 226 32.02 -1.82 61.71
N SER A 227 30.83 -2.32 61.32
CA SER A 227 29.65 -1.46 61.18
C SER A 227 28.35 -2.14 61.64
N LEU A 228 27.47 -1.35 62.27
CA LEU A 228 26.09 -1.75 62.62
C LEU A 228 25.17 -1.89 61.38
N SER A 229 25.73 -2.07 60.18
CA SER A 229 24.99 -2.09 58.91
C SER A 229 24.83 -3.49 58.36
N ILE A 230 23.61 -3.85 57.96
CA ILE A 230 23.34 -5.09 57.24
C ILE A 230 23.84 -4.96 55.78
N ASP A 231 24.55 -5.97 55.27
CA ASP A 231 25.05 -6.03 53.90
C ASP A 231 24.81 -7.43 53.29
N LEU A 232 25.10 -7.59 52.00
CA LEU A 232 24.98 -8.86 51.27
C LEU A 232 26.35 -9.34 50.79
N ALA A 233 26.58 -10.65 50.93
CA ALA A 233 27.70 -11.32 50.28
C ALA A 233 27.60 -11.19 48.76
N VAL A 234 28.74 -11.26 48.08
CA VAL A 234 28.78 -11.29 46.61
C VAL A 234 27.95 -12.49 46.13
N PRO A 235 27.09 -12.33 45.10
CA PRO A 235 26.32 -13.44 44.58
C PRO A 235 27.19 -14.61 44.10
N ASP A 236 26.70 -15.83 44.29
CA ASP A 236 27.41 -17.05 43.92
C ASP A 236 27.77 -17.04 42.41
N GLY A 237 29.00 -17.46 42.09
CA GLY A 237 29.52 -17.47 40.72
C GLY A 237 30.25 -16.18 40.29
N TYR A 238 30.34 -15.16 41.17
CA TYR A 238 31.04 -13.91 40.89
C TYR A 238 32.17 -13.65 41.88
N GLU A 239 33.29 -13.11 41.39
CA GLU A 239 34.45 -12.79 42.23
C GLU A 239 34.18 -11.60 43.16
N ASN A 240 33.45 -10.59 42.66
CA ASN A 240 33.14 -9.38 43.39
C ASN A 240 31.86 -8.72 42.83
N TRP A 241 31.35 -7.73 43.56
CA TRP A 241 30.16 -6.97 43.14
C TRP A 241 30.34 -6.22 41.82
N ASN A 242 31.55 -5.78 41.47
CA ASN A 242 31.78 -5.09 40.19
C ASN A 242 31.59 -6.06 39.01
N ALA A 243 32.11 -7.29 39.14
CA ALA A 243 31.91 -8.34 38.13
C ALA A 243 30.42 -8.69 37.99
N TYR A 244 29.69 -8.81 39.10
CA TYR A 244 28.25 -9.05 39.09
C TYR A 244 27.49 -7.97 38.33
N LEU A 245 27.67 -6.71 38.73
CA LEU A 245 26.96 -5.58 38.16
C LEU A 245 27.32 -5.36 36.69
N LYS A 246 28.61 -5.49 36.33
CA LYS A 246 29.07 -5.37 34.94
C LYS A 246 28.34 -6.35 34.04
N THR A 247 28.28 -7.65 34.39
CA THR A 247 27.63 -8.67 33.55
C THR A 247 26.15 -8.37 33.34
N LYS A 248 25.45 -7.89 34.37
CA LYS A 248 24.02 -7.56 34.27
C LYS A 248 23.75 -6.34 33.41
N ILE A 249 24.52 -5.27 33.63
CA ILE A 249 24.38 -4.02 32.85
C ILE A 249 24.76 -4.28 31.38
N ASN A 250 25.86 -4.98 31.12
CA ASN A 250 26.39 -5.20 29.77
C ASN A 250 25.36 -5.81 28.82
N LYS A 251 24.68 -6.89 29.23
CA LYS A 251 23.66 -7.55 28.39
C LYS A 251 22.55 -6.58 27.98
N ARG A 252 21.99 -5.82 28.93
CA ARG A 252 20.87 -4.90 28.65
C ARG A 252 21.32 -3.64 27.94
N PHE A 253 22.57 -3.22 28.13
CA PHE A 253 23.15 -2.12 27.38
C PHE A 253 23.34 -2.48 25.90
N ILE A 254 23.76 -3.71 25.60
CA ILE A 254 23.84 -4.20 24.20
C ILE A 254 22.46 -4.19 23.55
N ASN A 255 21.41 -4.69 24.24
CA ASN A 255 20.03 -4.59 23.74
C ASN A 255 19.64 -3.15 23.45
N PHE A 256 19.89 -2.25 24.39
CA PHE A 256 19.61 -0.82 24.22
C PHE A 256 20.32 -0.24 22.99
N ASP A 257 21.62 -0.51 22.82
CA ASP A 257 22.39 0.01 21.68
C ASP A 257 21.87 -0.54 20.34
N LEU A 258 21.51 -1.82 20.28
CA LEU A 258 20.87 -2.44 19.11
C LEU A 258 19.48 -1.86 18.81
N GLU A 259 18.67 -1.59 19.83
CA GLU A 259 17.38 -0.90 19.67
C GLU A 259 17.56 0.50 19.10
N GLN A 260 18.51 1.30 19.63
CA GLN A 260 18.77 2.64 19.11
C GLN A 260 19.25 2.60 17.66
N ASN A 261 20.12 1.65 17.33
CA ASN A 261 20.57 1.42 15.95
C ASN A 261 19.38 1.08 15.03
N GLN A 262 18.53 0.14 15.45
CA GLN A 262 17.34 -0.24 14.70
C GLN A 262 16.38 0.93 14.51
N ASN A 263 16.09 1.68 15.58
CA ASN A 263 15.16 2.81 15.58
C ASN A 263 15.67 3.95 14.69
N PHE A 264 16.96 4.26 14.74
CA PHE A 264 17.56 5.27 13.86
C PHE A 264 17.38 4.88 12.40
N ASN A 265 17.57 3.61 12.05
CA ASN A 265 17.34 3.17 10.69
C ASN A 265 15.85 3.16 10.34
N GLN A 266 14.94 2.89 11.27
CA GLN A 266 13.50 3.00 11.03
C GLN A 266 13.05 4.47 10.84
N GLN A 267 13.57 5.41 11.63
CA GLN A 267 13.24 6.84 11.55
C GLN A 267 13.85 7.53 10.33
N ASN A 268 15.11 7.24 9.99
CA ASN A 268 15.69 7.72 8.74
C ASN A 268 15.06 7.05 7.51
N GLN A 269 14.37 5.93 7.68
CA GLN A 269 13.54 5.34 6.63
C GLN A 269 12.19 6.04 6.50
N GLU A 270 11.61 6.58 7.57
CA GLU A 270 10.46 7.49 7.51
C GLU A 270 10.83 8.85 6.90
N GLU A 271 12.06 9.36 7.09
CA GLU A 271 12.56 10.58 6.43
C GLU A 271 13.10 10.33 5.00
N GLN A 272 13.43 9.07 4.65
CA GLN A 272 13.76 8.64 3.27
C GLN A 272 12.58 8.00 2.54
N GLU A 273 11.41 7.85 3.17
CA GLU A 273 10.16 7.81 2.43
C GLU A 273 10.18 9.08 1.59
N LYS A 274 9.92 8.97 0.28
CA LYS A 274 9.56 10.16 -0.48
C LYS A 274 8.45 10.81 0.34
N GLU A 275 8.70 11.96 0.99
CA GLU A 275 7.65 12.83 1.48
C GLU A 275 6.84 13.24 0.24
N GLN A 276 5.96 12.34 -0.18
CA GLN A 276 4.87 12.67 -1.05
C GLN A 276 3.98 13.56 -0.18
N PRO A 277 3.65 14.76 -0.68
CA PRO A 277 3.05 15.80 0.13
C PRO A 277 1.86 15.26 0.90
N GLU A 278 1.73 15.60 2.18
CA GLU A 278 0.52 15.31 2.95
C GLU A 278 -0.70 15.79 2.15
N ILE A 279 -1.49 14.85 1.67
CA ILE A 279 -2.69 15.15 0.91
C ILE A 279 -3.82 15.27 1.93
N PRO A 280 -4.42 16.46 2.11
CA PRO A 280 -5.49 16.63 3.10
C PRO A 280 -6.65 15.69 2.76
N PRO A 281 -7.41 15.15 3.73
CA PRO A 281 -8.56 14.31 3.42
C PRO A 281 -9.62 15.06 2.57
N ILE A 282 -10.56 14.34 1.94
CA ILE A 282 -11.67 14.96 1.20
C ILE A 282 -12.48 15.85 2.14
N ILE A 283 -12.57 15.47 3.41
CA ILE A 283 -13.25 16.18 4.49
C ILE A 283 -12.22 16.43 5.60
N PRO A 284 -11.90 17.69 5.96
CA PRO A 284 -10.87 18.01 6.98
C PRO A 284 -11.11 17.43 8.37
N GLN A 285 -12.34 17.03 8.69
CA GLN A 285 -12.73 16.41 9.97
C GLN A 285 -12.60 14.87 9.98
N GLU A 286 -12.24 14.24 8.86
CA GLU A 286 -12.00 12.80 8.80
C GLU A 286 -10.66 12.49 9.52
N GLU A 287 -10.64 11.45 10.36
CA GLU A 287 -9.41 10.98 11.04
C GLU A 287 -8.33 10.61 10.01
N ILE A 288 -7.08 10.50 10.47
CA ILE A 288 -5.94 10.04 9.67
C ILE A 288 -6.34 8.77 8.91
N ILE A 289 -6.13 8.78 7.59
CA ILE A 289 -6.44 7.65 6.73
C ILE A 289 -5.45 6.53 7.05
N ASN A 290 -5.95 5.49 7.72
CA ASN A 290 -5.18 4.30 8.01
C ASN A 290 -5.08 3.46 6.73
N ASP A 291 -3.85 3.13 6.36
CA ASP A 291 -3.60 2.27 5.22
C ASP A 291 -4.00 0.82 5.57
N PRO A 292 -5.08 0.29 4.96
CA PRO A 292 -5.59 -1.04 5.31
C PRO A 292 -4.59 -2.16 4.96
N LEU A 293 -3.61 -1.89 4.08
CA LEU A 293 -2.59 -2.87 3.75
C LEU A 293 -1.51 -3.01 4.84
N ILE A 294 -1.33 -2.04 5.75
CA ILE A 294 -0.37 -2.17 6.85
C ILE A 294 -0.82 -3.27 7.83
N ASP A 295 -2.10 -3.28 8.20
CA ASP A 295 -2.66 -4.32 9.07
C ASP A 295 -2.69 -5.68 8.35
N PHE A 296 -3.04 -5.69 7.05
CA PHE A 296 -2.94 -6.89 6.22
C PHE A 296 -1.51 -7.43 6.09
N ALA A 297 -0.50 -6.54 6.01
CA ALA A 297 0.92 -6.90 5.88
C ALA A 297 1.43 -7.68 7.09
N ARG A 298 1.02 -7.24 8.30
CA ARG A 298 1.40 -7.87 9.57
C ARG A 298 0.84 -9.28 9.70
N GLU A 299 -0.28 -9.57 9.04
CA GLU A 299 -1.01 -10.82 9.25
C GLU A 299 -0.93 -11.81 8.07
N ASN A 300 -0.86 -11.38 6.79
CA ASN A 300 -1.23 -12.27 5.67
C ASN A 300 -0.62 -12.00 4.27
N VAL A 301 0.60 -11.46 4.11
CA VAL A 301 1.19 -11.39 2.73
C VAL A 301 1.57 -12.78 2.21
N ALA A 302 1.04 -13.15 1.04
CA ALA A 302 1.23 -14.47 0.45
C ALA A 302 2.70 -14.79 0.10
N ARG A 303 3.17 -15.99 0.46
CA ARG A 303 4.50 -16.49 0.10
C ARG A 303 4.47 -17.20 -1.26
N LEU A 304 4.44 -16.42 -2.33
CA LEU A 304 4.25 -16.91 -3.70
C LEU A 304 5.47 -17.66 -4.25
N SER A 305 5.23 -18.78 -4.94
CA SER A 305 6.28 -19.47 -5.69
C SER A 305 6.63 -18.73 -6.99
N PRO A 306 7.92 -18.56 -7.33
CA PRO A 306 8.35 -18.06 -8.63
C PRO A 306 8.12 -19.09 -9.73
N TYR A 307 7.75 -18.62 -10.90
CA TYR A 307 7.65 -19.38 -12.14
C TYR A 307 8.77 -18.98 -13.08
N VAL A 308 9.42 -19.94 -13.74
CA VAL A 308 10.39 -19.64 -14.79
C VAL A 308 9.69 -18.95 -15.98
N SER A 309 10.22 -17.81 -16.43
CA SER A 309 9.69 -17.08 -17.58
C SER A 309 9.80 -17.90 -18.86
N TYR A 310 8.85 -17.71 -19.77
CA TYR A 310 8.78 -18.44 -21.03
C TYR A 310 10.02 -18.23 -21.93
N GLU A 311 10.69 -17.07 -21.85
CA GLU A 311 11.91 -16.77 -22.61
C GLU A 311 13.05 -17.69 -22.21
N TYR A 312 13.14 -17.97 -20.92
CA TYR A 312 14.18 -18.80 -20.31
C TYR A 312 13.72 -20.26 -20.10
N PHE A 313 12.57 -20.63 -20.67
CA PHE A 313 12.04 -21.99 -20.55
C PHE A 313 12.99 -23.04 -21.14
N GLY A 314 13.81 -22.70 -22.14
CA GLY A 314 14.80 -23.65 -22.69
C GLY A 314 15.96 -23.96 -21.75
N LEU A 315 16.20 -23.15 -20.72
CA LEU A 315 17.33 -23.31 -19.81
C LEU A 315 17.04 -24.38 -18.75
N HIS A 316 18.02 -25.25 -18.49
CA HIS A 316 17.97 -26.14 -17.34
C HIS A 316 18.03 -25.32 -16.04
N ASN A 317 17.34 -25.77 -14.98
CA ASN A 317 17.30 -25.02 -13.72
C ASN A 317 18.71 -24.82 -13.11
N ASP A 318 19.62 -25.78 -13.29
CA ASP A 318 21.04 -25.63 -12.88
C ASP A 318 21.73 -24.43 -13.56
N ASN A 319 21.31 -24.04 -14.77
CA ASN A 319 21.85 -22.88 -15.49
C ASN A 319 21.17 -21.56 -15.08
N LEU A 320 20.12 -21.64 -14.25
CA LEU A 320 19.51 -20.49 -13.58
C LEU A 320 20.17 -20.25 -12.20
N ILE A 321 21.04 -21.17 -11.74
CA ILE A 321 21.83 -21.06 -10.50
C ILE A 321 23.10 -20.24 -10.82
N GLY A 322 23.00 -18.92 -10.72
CA GLY A 322 24.16 -18.03 -10.71
C GLY A 322 24.14 -17.14 -9.49
N ASP A 323 25.31 -16.85 -8.91
CA ASP A 323 25.46 -15.97 -7.73
C ASP A 323 25.13 -14.49 -8.02
N HIS A 324 24.86 -14.14 -9.28
CA HIS A 324 24.54 -12.78 -9.74
C HIS A 324 23.31 -12.78 -10.65
N ILE A 325 22.13 -12.95 -10.05
CA ILE A 325 20.86 -12.63 -10.71
C ILE A 325 20.64 -11.12 -10.57
N GLU A 326 21.44 -10.31 -11.27
CA GLU A 326 21.35 -8.82 -11.22
C GLU A 326 19.94 -8.34 -11.62
N ASP A 327 19.18 -9.15 -12.37
CA ASP A 327 17.81 -8.86 -12.78
C ASP A 327 16.91 -10.10 -12.76
N SER A 328 16.48 -10.50 -11.56
CA SER A 328 15.68 -11.72 -11.37
C SER A 328 14.32 -11.68 -12.08
N SER A 329 13.80 -10.47 -12.35
CA SER A 329 12.53 -10.24 -13.01
C SER A 329 12.51 -10.75 -14.47
N LYS A 330 13.69 -10.83 -15.11
CA LYS A 330 13.83 -11.42 -16.45
C LYS A 330 13.60 -12.93 -16.44
N TYR A 331 14.12 -13.61 -15.41
CA TYR A 331 14.13 -15.07 -15.34
C TYR A 331 12.87 -15.64 -14.68
N PHE A 332 12.28 -14.90 -13.76
CA PHE A 332 11.17 -15.36 -12.93
C PHE A 332 10.05 -14.35 -12.85
N TRP A 333 8.83 -14.86 -12.77
CA TRP A 333 7.64 -14.06 -12.51
C TRP A 333 6.78 -14.73 -11.43
N PHE A 334 5.92 -13.93 -10.82
CA PHE A 334 5.04 -14.34 -9.72
C PHE A 334 3.58 -14.15 -10.12
N LYS A 335 2.70 -15.02 -9.63
CA LYS A 335 1.25 -14.89 -9.81
C LYS A 335 0.66 -13.84 -8.85
N ASN A 336 1.14 -12.60 -8.96
CA ASN A 336 0.68 -11.46 -8.16
C ASN A 336 0.06 -10.35 -9.04
N PRO A 337 -1.03 -10.61 -9.79
CA PRO A 337 -1.56 -9.63 -10.74
C PRO A 337 -2.48 -8.59 -10.07
N ILE A 338 -2.64 -8.60 -8.74
CA ILE A 338 -3.54 -7.68 -8.03
C ILE A 338 -2.77 -6.91 -6.95
N VAL A 339 -2.11 -7.57 -5.98
CA VAL A 339 -1.45 -6.86 -4.86
C VAL A 339 -0.04 -6.42 -5.23
N THR A 340 0.07 -5.55 -6.24
CA THR A 340 1.32 -5.11 -6.85
C THR A 340 2.21 -4.25 -5.94
N ARG A 341 1.69 -3.81 -4.79
CA ARG A 341 2.46 -3.14 -3.73
C ARG A 341 3.62 -4.00 -3.24
N TYR A 342 3.44 -5.31 -3.18
CA TYR A 342 4.52 -6.20 -2.76
C TYR A 342 5.31 -6.70 -3.97
N GLU A 343 6.60 -6.36 -3.98
CA GLU A 343 7.55 -6.81 -4.98
C GLU A 343 8.23 -8.11 -4.52
N TYR A 344 8.40 -9.03 -5.46
CA TYR A 344 9.00 -10.35 -5.22
C TYR A 344 10.25 -10.48 -6.07
N LYS A 345 11.41 -10.72 -5.44
CA LYS A 345 12.70 -10.87 -6.11
C LYS A 345 13.32 -12.21 -5.77
N VAL A 346 13.72 -12.99 -6.77
CA VAL A 346 14.48 -14.22 -6.53
C VAL A 346 15.93 -13.86 -6.26
N LEU A 347 16.42 -14.19 -5.06
CA LEU A 347 17.80 -13.92 -4.65
C LEU A 347 18.75 -15.02 -5.15
N ASN A 348 18.36 -16.28 -4.99
CA ASN A 348 19.10 -17.43 -5.50
C ASN A 348 18.20 -18.66 -5.65
N ILE A 349 18.72 -19.67 -6.34
CA ILE A 349 18.11 -21.00 -6.45
C ILE A 349 18.96 -22.00 -5.67
N LEU A 350 18.29 -22.76 -4.81
CA LEU A 350 18.85 -23.81 -3.97
C LEU A 350 18.49 -25.17 -4.57
N LYS A 351 19.48 -26.04 -4.73
CA LYS A 351 19.26 -27.45 -5.07
C LYS A 351 19.07 -28.23 -3.78
N THR A 352 17.92 -28.90 -3.66
CA THR A 352 17.56 -29.73 -2.51
C THR A 352 17.23 -31.14 -2.98
N ASP A 353 17.17 -32.11 -2.06
CA ASP A 353 16.79 -33.50 -2.38
C ASP A 353 15.36 -33.60 -2.95
N GLU A 354 14.50 -32.62 -2.66
CA GLU A 354 13.11 -32.51 -3.15
C GLU A 354 13.00 -31.74 -4.49
N GLY A 355 14.11 -31.29 -5.06
CA GLY A 355 14.16 -30.48 -6.28
C GLY A 355 14.72 -29.07 -6.06
N TYR A 356 14.34 -28.13 -6.93
CA TYR A 356 14.84 -26.75 -6.87
C TYR A 356 13.90 -25.88 -6.04
N LYS A 357 14.47 -25.20 -5.04
CA LYS A 357 13.79 -24.17 -4.25
C LYS A 357 14.39 -22.81 -4.57
N ALA A 358 13.60 -21.75 -4.49
CA ALA A 358 14.04 -20.37 -4.66
C ALA A 358 14.03 -19.67 -3.31
N ASN A 359 15.09 -18.92 -3.01
CA ASN A 359 15.08 -17.94 -1.95
C ASN A 359 14.53 -16.63 -2.50
N VAL A 360 13.39 -16.18 -1.98
CA VAL A 360 12.63 -15.03 -2.49
C VAL A 360 12.65 -13.92 -1.44
N MET A 361 13.02 -12.72 -1.86
CA MET A 361 12.83 -11.49 -1.10
C MET A 361 11.47 -10.91 -1.45
N LEU A 362 10.70 -10.58 -0.41
CA LEU A 362 9.49 -9.79 -0.48
C LEU A 362 9.80 -8.38 0.01
N VAL A 363 9.41 -7.37 -0.75
CA VAL A 363 9.59 -5.95 -0.42
C VAL A 363 8.25 -5.23 -0.53
N ASP A 364 7.90 -4.41 0.45
CA ASP A 364 6.78 -3.47 0.32
C ASP A 364 7.25 -2.22 -0.47
N LYS A 365 6.63 -1.91 -1.62
CA LYS A 365 7.00 -0.71 -2.40
C LYS A 365 6.78 0.60 -1.65
N ASN A 366 5.81 0.66 -0.74
CA ASN A 366 5.53 1.85 0.07
C ASN A 366 6.48 1.95 1.26
N HIS A 367 7.04 0.81 1.70
CA HIS A 367 8.06 0.76 2.74
C HIS A 367 9.20 -0.16 2.27
N PRO A 368 10.07 0.27 1.32
CA PRO A 368 11.08 -0.60 0.68
C PRO A 368 12.04 -1.29 1.64
N THR A 369 12.08 -0.81 2.87
CA THR A 369 12.93 -1.31 3.95
C THR A 369 12.25 -2.39 4.77
N SER A 370 10.91 -2.45 4.73
CA SER A 370 10.10 -3.60 5.14
C SER A 370 10.26 -4.71 4.11
N ARG A 371 11.30 -5.51 4.31
CA ARG A 371 11.63 -6.67 3.49
C ARG A 371 11.75 -7.93 4.34
N THR A 372 11.41 -9.06 3.75
CA THR A 372 11.56 -10.37 4.37
C THR A 372 11.97 -11.39 3.32
N THR A 373 12.62 -12.47 3.74
CA THR A 373 13.02 -13.54 2.83
C THR A 373 12.33 -14.85 3.19
N TYR A 374 12.05 -15.67 2.19
CA TYR A 374 11.45 -16.99 2.39
C TYR A 374 11.87 -17.95 1.29
N ILE A 375 11.84 -19.25 1.62
CA ILE A 375 12.18 -20.31 0.68
C ILE A 375 10.88 -20.98 0.20
N THR A 376 10.75 -21.15 -1.10
CA THR A 376 9.59 -21.76 -1.74
C THR A 376 10.00 -22.57 -2.97
N ASP A 377 9.12 -23.42 -3.48
CA ASP A 377 9.41 -24.22 -4.67
C ASP A 377 9.59 -23.35 -5.91
N LEU A 378 10.59 -23.65 -6.74
CA LEU A 378 10.68 -23.11 -8.09
C LEU A 378 9.71 -23.87 -9.00
N LYS A 379 8.75 -23.16 -9.62
CA LYS A 379 7.74 -23.76 -10.49
C LYS A 379 8.09 -23.59 -11.96
N ARG A 380 7.66 -24.58 -12.76
CA ARG A 380 7.83 -24.60 -14.22
C ARG A 380 6.61 -25.26 -14.84
N PHE A 381 6.08 -24.66 -15.90
CA PHE A 381 4.96 -25.23 -16.65
C PHE A 381 5.40 -26.40 -17.52
N GLU A 382 4.44 -27.16 -18.05
CA GLU A 382 4.70 -28.37 -18.83
C GLU A 382 5.52 -28.11 -20.10
N ASN A 383 5.28 -26.97 -20.76
CA ASN A 383 6.00 -26.58 -21.96
C ASN A 383 6.06 -25.05 -22.10
N ARG A 384 6.92 -24.58 -23.01
CA ARG A 384 7.15 -23.15 -23.27
C ARG A 384 5.86 -22.40 -23.62
N GLN A 385 4.99 -22.98 -24.45
CA GLN A 385 3.79 -22.28 -24.92
C GLN A 385 2.74 -22.13 -23.82
N ILE A 386 2.59 -23.14 -22.96
CA ILE A 386 1.74 -23.03 -21.77
C ILE A 386 2.32 -22.04 -20.76
N SER A 387 3.65 -22.02 -20.58
CA SER A 387 4.34 -21.03 -19.73
C SER A 387 4.05 -19.61 -20.20
N LYS A 388 4.22 -19.40 -21.51
CA LYS A 388 3.95 -18.15 -22.21
C LYS A 388 2.50 -17.68 -22.06
N ALA A 389 1.54 -18.56 -22.31
CA ALA A 389 0.12 -18.25 -22.19
C ALA A 389 -0.28 -17.90 -20.75
N ASN A 390 0.29 -18.58 -19.75
CA ASN A 390 0.07 -18.26 -18.34
C ASN A 390 0.64 -16.88 -17.99
N GLU A 391 1.91 -16.63 -18.30
CA GLU A 391 2.58 -15.35 -18.03
C GLU A 391 1.82 -14.18 -18.66
N LEU A 392 1.40 -14.33 -19.92
CA LEU A 392 0.57 -13.37 -20.63
C LEU A 392 -0.80 -13.16 -19.96
N ALA A 393 -1.49 -14.24 -19.58
CA ALA A 393 -2.80 -14.14 -18.93
C ALA A 393 -2.75 -13.36 -17.60
N TYR A 394 -1.75 -13.62 -16.77
CA TYR A 394 -1.57 -12.90 -15.51
C TYR A 394 -1.18 -11.43 -15.73
N LYS A 395 -0.34 -11.13 -16.73
CA LYS A 395 -0.02 -9.74 -17.10
C LYS A 395 -1.25 -8.98 -17.64
N ILE A 396 -2.16 -9.63 -18.35
CA ILE A 396 -3.44 -9.04 -18.79
C ILE A 396 -4.34 -8.68 -17.60
N ILE A 397 -4.44 -9.58 -16.61
CA ILE A 397 -5.19 -9.33 -15.37
C ILE A 397 -4.57 -8.16 -14.61
N GLN A 398 -3.23 -8.13 -14.51
CA GLN A 398 -2.49 -7.05 -13.88
C GLN A 398 -2.77 -5.71 -14.56
N GLN A 399 -2.68 -5.62 -15.89
CA GLN A 399 -2.99 -4.40 -16.62
C GLN A 399 -4.43 -3.90 -16.42
N SER A 400 -5.38 -4.83 -16.26
CA SER A 400 -6.73 -4.44 -15.87
C SER A 400 -6.70 -3.74 -14.51
N PHE A 401 -6.08 -4.34 -13.50
CA PHE A 401 -5.98 -3.74 -12.17
C PHE A 401 -5.14 -2.46 -12.12
N ASP A 402 -4.03 -2.37 -12.85
CA ASP A 402 -3.22 -1.16 -12.96
C ASP A 402 -4.06 0.02 -13.46
N ARG A 403 -4.91 -0.19 -14.47
CA ARG A 403 -5.85 0.84 -14.96
C ARG A 403 -6.87 1.26 -13.90
N PHE A 404 -7.31 0.31 -13.06
CA PHE A 404 -8.21 0.61 -11.94
C PHE A 404 -7.50 1.43 -10.87
N TYR A 405 -6.27 1.08 -10.53
CA TYR A 405 -5.46 1.81 -9.56
C TYR A 405 -5.08 3.21 -10.04
N GLN A 406 -4.69 3.35 -11.31
CA GLN A 406 -4.45 4.65 -11.95
C GLN A 406 -5.71 5.51 -11.95
N ALA A 407 -6.89 4.93 -12.23
CA ALA A 407 -8.15 5.68 -12.19
C ALA A 407 -8.51 6.18 -10.79
N LEU A 408 -8.14 5.44 -9.75
CA LEU A 408 -8.27 5.84 -8.36
C LEU A 408 -7.17 6.82 -7.89
N GLY A 409 -6.10 7.00 -8.67
CA GLY A 409 -4.94 7.80 -8.30
C GLY A 409 -4.01 7.14 -7.27
N ILE A 410 -4.15 5.83 -7.04
CA ILE A 410 -3.34 5.08 -6.07
C ILE A 410 -2.19 4.29 -6.69
N ASN A 411 -2.08 4.26 -8.03
CA ASN A 411 -1.01 3.59 -8.80
C ASN A 411 -0.71 2.12 -8.40
N ASP A 412 0.35 1.53 -8.96
CA ASP A 412 0.71 0.13 -8.70
C ASP A 412 1.40 -0.09 -7.34
N ASP A 413 1.75 1.00 -6.65
CA ASP A 413 2.23 1.04 -5.27
C ASP A 413 1.08 0.94 -4.23
N LEU A 414 -0.18 1.08 -4.68
CA LEU A 414 -1.39 1.00 -3.85
C LEU A 414 -1.34 1.97 -2.67
N TYR A 415 -0.94 3.21 -2.93
CA TYR A 415 -0.87 4.22 -1.89
C TYR A 415 -2.28 4.73 -1.52
N PHE A 416 -2.95 4.05 -0.58
CA PHE A 416 -4.35 4.28 -0.21
C PHE A 416 -4.65 5.69 0.31
N LYS A 417 -3.65 6.40 0.84
CA LYS A 417 -3.78 7.79 1.27
C LYS A 417 -4.23 8.72 0.13
N ASN A 418 -3.90 8.40 -1.14
CA ASN A 418 -4.35 9.17 -2.31
C ASN A 418 -5.88 9.12 -2.54
N LEU A 419 -6.59 8.17 -1.93
CA LEU A 419 -8.06 8.13 -1.98
C LEU A 419 -8.70 9.22 -1.13
N ARG A 420 -7.96 9.78 -0.17
CA ARG A 420 -8.38 10.89 0.68
C ARG A 420 -9.67 10.63 1.49
N SER A 421 -10.07 9.37 1.68
CA SER A 421 -11.18 8.96 2.56
C SER A 421 -11.01 7.53 3.05
N GLN A 422 -11.19 7.31 4.35
CA GLN A 422 -11.09 5.97 4.96
C GLN A 422 -12.16 5.02 4.41
N LYS A 423 -13.35 5.56 4.11
CA LYS A 423 -14.43 4.78 3.52
C LYS A 423 -14.05 4.26 2.14
N LEU A 424 -13.43 5.09 1.30
CA LEU A 424 -12.95 4.67 -0.02
C LEU A 424 -11.80 3.68 0.12
N ALA A 425 -10.83 3.94 1.01
CA ALA A 425 -9.71 3.04 1.25
C ALA A 425 -10.17 1.63 1.64
N SER A 426 -11.06 1.54 2.64
CA SER A 426 -11.65 0.26 3.08
C SER A 426 -12.45 -0.43 1.97
N THR A 427 -13.15 0.35 1.13
CA THR A 427 -13.94 -0.19 0.01
C THR A 427 -13.05 -0.79 -1.06
N VAL A 428 -12.01 -0.06 -1.47
CA VAL A 428 -11.05 -0.50 -2.48
C VAL A 428 -10.27 -1.72 -1.99
N PHE A 429 -9.88 -1.74 -0.70
CA PHE A 429 -9.27 -2.91 -0.08
C PHE A 429 -10.18 -4.15 -0.15
N ASN A 430 -11.45 -4.05 0.26
CA ASN A 430 -12.40 -5.16 0.16
C ASN A 430 -12.63 -5.62 -1.29
N MET A 431 -12.54 -4.70 -2.26
CA MET A 431 -12.59 -5.03 -3.68
C MET A 431 -11.37 -5.84 -4.13
N ILE A 432 -10.17 -5.44 -3.67
CA ILE A 432 -8.93 -6.20 -3.89
C ILE A 432 -9.04 -7.60 -3.30
N GLU A 433 -9.50 -7.76 -2.06
CA GLU A 433 -9.73 -9.07 -1.44
C GLU A 433 -10.74 -9.93 -2.22
N GLY A 434 -11.84 -9.29 -2.66
CA GLY A 434 -12.84 -9.95 -3.49
C GLY A 434 -12.25 -10.46 -4.81
N ALA A 435 -11.40 -9.66 -5.45
CA ALA A 435 -10.74 -10.04 -6.70
C ALA A 435 -9.67 -11.13 -6.49
N LEU A 436 -8.95 -11.12 -5.37
CA LEU A 436 -8.07 -12.23 -4.99
C LEU A 436 -8.86 -13.53 -4.78
N THR A 437 -10.05 -13.45 -4.21
CA THR A 437 -10.94 -14.61 -4.07
C THR A 437 -11.34 -15.18 -5.43
N VAL A 438 -11.52 -14.34 -6.46
CA VAL A 438 -11.75 -14.80 -7.84
C VAL A 438 -10.55 -15.56 -8.39
N LEU A 439 -9.32 -15.08 -8.16
CA LEU A 439 -8.11 -15.75 -8.64
C LEU A 439 -7.86 -17.11 -7.98
N HIS A 440 -8.35 -17.31 -6.76
CA HIS A 440 -8.28 -18.58 -6.05
C HIS A 440 -9.53 -19.46 -6.22
N ASN A 441 -10.54 -18.98 -6.95
CA ASN A 441 -11.76 -19.74 -7.15
C ASN A 441 -11.55 -20.85 -8.19
N ASP A 442 -11.83 -22.10 -7.81
CA ASP A 442 -11.66 -23.27 -8.67
C ASP A 442 -12.37 -23.14 -10.03
N TYR A 443 -13.54 -22.52 -10.09
CA TYR A 443 -14.26 -22.33 -11.34
C TYR A 443 -13.50 -21.40 -12.29
N PHE A 444 -13.01 -20.26 -11.78
CA PHE A 444 -12.21 -19.33 -12.57
C PHE A 444 -10.87 -19.96 -12.99
N VAL A 445 -10.15 -20.57 -12.05
CA VAL A 445 -8.86 -21.22 -12.30
C VAL A 445 -8.99 -22.31 -13.36
N ASN A 446 -10.00 -23.17 -13.25
CA ASN A 446 -10.24 -24.22 -14.23
C ASN A 446 -10.64 -23.67 -15.60
N ALA A 447 -11.50 -22.64 -15.65
CA ALA A 447 -11.89 -22.00 -16.91
C ALA A 447 -10.69 -21.33 -17.60
N LEU A 448 -9.85 -20.65 -16.84
CA LEU A 448 -8.63 -20.00 -17.35
C LEU A 448 -7.63 -21.05 -17.85
N ASN A 449 -7.39 -22.12 -17.08
CA ASN A 449 -6.48 -23.20 -17.48
C ASN A 449 -6.97 -23.95 -18.72
N ASP A 450 -8.27 -24.26 -18.79
CA ASP A 450 -8.88 -24.90 -19.97
C ASP A 450 -8.74 -24.01 -21.21
N PHE A 451 -9.01 -22.71 -21.08
CA PHE A 451 -8.80 -21.74 -22.16
C PHE A 451 -7.33 -21.67 -22.60
N ILE A 452 -6.39 -21.56 -21.66
CA ILE A 452 -4.95 -21.53 -21.93
C ILE A 452 -4.52 -22.81 -22.66
N SER A 453 -4.97 -23.98 -22.21
CA SER A 453 -4.59 -25.26 -22.82
C SER A 453 -5.00 -25.37 -24.30
N LYS A 454 -6.13 -24.75 -24.67
CA LYS A 454 -6.65 -24.73 -26.04
C LYS A 454 -5.95 -23.71 -26.93
N GLN A 455 -5.56 -22.55 -26.38
CA GLN A 455 -5.09 -21.41 -27.16
C GLN A 455 -3.58 -21.17 -27.12
N ALA A 456 -2.84 -21.80 -26.21
CA ALA A 456 -1.41 -21.56 -26.04
C ALA A 456 -0.58 -21.72 -27.32
N ASN A 457 -0.92 -22.71 -28.16
CA ASN A 457 -0.21 -22.98 -29.41
C ASN A 457 -0.49 -21.97 -30.53
N LEU A 458 -1.48 -21.08 -30.35
CA LEU A 458 -1.85 -20.07 -31.34
C LEU A 458 -1.23 -18.70 -31.05
N LEU A 459 -0.50 -18.54 -29.95
CA LEU A 459 0.09 -17.26 -29.54
C LEU A 459 1.36 -16.93 -30.34
N ASN A 460 1.47 -15.70 -30.84
CA ASN A 460 2.67 -15.22 -31.55
C ASN A 460 3.87 -15.04 -30.59
N ASP A 461 5.10 -15.26 -31.07
CA ASP A 461 6.33 -15.39 -30.29
C ASP A 461 6.97 -14.09 -29.76
N ASN A 462 6.59 -12.92 -30.29
CA ASN A 462 7.07 -11.63 -29.75
C ASN A 462 6.13 -11.17 -28.63
N LEU A 463 6.65 -11.02 -27.41
CA LEU A 463 5.88 -10.60 -26.23
C LEU A 463 6.42 -9.32 -25.61
N THR A 464 5.81 -8.22 -26.01
CA THR A 464 5.71 -7.03 -25.19
C THR A 464 4.27 -6.54 -25.35
N ILE A 465 3.48 -6.65 -24.27
CA ILE A 465 2.09 -6.19 -24.28
C ILE A 465 2.02 -4.66 -24.46
N GLU A 466 3.14 -3.95 -24.37
CA GLU A 466 3.21 -2.53 -24.69
C GLU A 466 3.20 -2.25 -26.21
N ASP A 467 3.55 -3.20 -27.08
CA ASP A 467 3.55 -3.01 -28.52
C ASP A 467 2.13 -3.13 -29.12
N GLU A 468 1.68 -2.07 -29.80
CA GLU A 468 0.37 -2.04 -30.46
C GLU A 468 0.20 -3.14 -31.53
N LEU A 469 1.29 -3.54 -32.20
CA LEU A 469 1.26 -4.64 -33.18
C LEU A 469 0.99 -5.98 -32.49
N ILE A 470 1.63 -6.24 -31.35
CA ILE A 470 1.47 -7.47 -30.57
C ILE A 470 0.07 -7.54 -29.94
N LYS A 471 -0.46 -6.41 -29.45
CA LYS A 471 -1.86 -6.31 -28.97
C LYS A 471 -2.87 -6.69 -30.06
N LYS A 472 -2.57 -6.37 -31.32
CA LYS A 472 -3.46 -6.66 -32.46
C LYS A 472 -3.44 -8.14 -32.83
N GLU A 473 -2.27 -8.77 -32.81
CA GLU A 473 -2.09 -10.18 -33.19
C GLU A 473 -2.63 -11.15 -32.14
N ASN A 474 -2.51 -10.83 -30.85
CA ASN A 474 -3.02 -11.64 -29.74
C ASN A 474 -4.38 -11.14 -29.19
N LYS A 475 -5.10 -10.32 -29.96
CA LYS A 475 -6.32 -9.61 -29.51
C LYS A 475 -7.41 -10.52 -28.97
N GLU A 476 -7.64 -11.67 -29.60
CA GLU A 476 -8.65 -12.64 -29.16
C GLU A 476 -8.31 -13.19 -27.78
N PHE A 477 -7.07 -13.65 -27.59
CA PHE A 477 -6.58 -14.12 -26.29
C PHE A 477 -6.72 -13.05 -25.21
N ILE A 478 -6.29 -11.81 -25.49
CA ILE A 478 -6.39 -10.68 -24.56
C ILE A 478 -7.85 -10.39 -24.17
N ASN A 479 -8.75 -10.38 -25.15
CA ASN A 479 -10.16 -10.08 -24.91
C ASN A 479 -10.86 -11.17 -24.11
N GLU A 480 -10.53 -12.45 -24.36
CA GLU A 480 -11.13 -13.58 -23.65
C GLU A 480 -10.62 -13.67 -22.20
N VAL A 481 -9.31 -13.49 -21.95
CA VAL A 481 -8.77 -13.45 -20.58
C VAL A 481 -9.41 -12.30 -19.79
N ASN A 482 -9.43 -11.09 -20.35
CA ASN A 482 -10.12 -9.96 -19.73
C ASN A 482 -11.62 -10.22 -19.56
N GLY A 483 -12.27 -10.79 -20.59
CA GLY A 483 -13.69 -11.10 -20.57
C GLY A 483 -14.05 -12.05 -19.44
N LEU A 484 -13.29 -13.13 -19.28
CA LEU A 484 -13.44 -14.11 -18.20
C LEU A 484 -13.25 -13.46 -16.84
N PHE A 485 -12.16 -12.72 -16.66
CA PHE A 485 -11.82 -12.09 -15.38
C PHE A 485 -12.83 -11.01 -14.98
N LEU A 486 -13.11 -10.06 -15.86
CA LEU A 486 -14.04 -8.95 -15.60
C LEU A 486 -15.49 -9.44 -15.45
N THR A 487 -15.88 -10.52 -16.14
CA THR A 487 -17.19 -11.16 -15.91
C THR A 487 -17.26 -11.77 -14.51
N SER A 488 -16.17 -12.41 -14.07
CA SER A 488 -16.07 -12.98 -12.72
C SER A 488 -16.17 -11.90 -11.63
N LEU A 489 -15.50 -10.76 -11.82
CA LEU A 489 -15.67 -9.59 -10.95
C LEU A 489 -17.10 -9.06 -10.98
N ARG A 490 -17.72 -8.96 -12.15
CA ARG A 490 -19.08 -8.42 -12.28
C ARG A 490 -20.12 -9.24 -11.50
N VAL A 491 -19.99 -10.56 -11.46
CA VAL A 491 -20.92 -11.43 -10.73
C VAL A 491 -20.59 -11.55 -9.24
N LEU A 492 -19.37 -11.15 -8.84
CA LEU A 492 -18.96 -11.13 -7.45
C LEU A 492 -19.80 -10.15 -6.64
N LYS A 493 -20.13 -10.56 -5.42
CA LYS A 493 -20.82 -9.72 -4.44
C LYS A 493 -19.95 -9.47 -3.22
N ILE A 494 -19.81 -8.21 -2.85
CA ILE A 494 -19.12 -7.77 -1.63
C ILE A 494 -20.20 -7.20 -0.70
N ASN A 495 -20.37 -7.80 0.47
CA ASN A 495 -21.43 -7.45 1.43
C ASN A 495 -22.82 -7.34 0.75
N GLY A 496 -23.13 -8.31 -0.11
CA GLY A 496 -24.40 -8.39 -0.84
C GLY A 496 -24.54 -7.44 -2.06
N ASN A 497 -23.61 -6.49 -2.26
CA ASN A 497 -23.62 -5.57 -3.38
C ASN A 497 -22.79 -6.11 -4.55
N ALA A 498 -23.23 -5.86 -5.80
CA ALA A 498 -22.41 -6.15 -6.97
C ALA A 498 -21.08 -5.37 -6.91
N TYR A 499 -19.99 -5.96 -7.40
CA TYR A 499 -18.63 -5.44 -7.26
C TYR A 499 -18.48 -3.94 -7.59
N TRP A 500 -18.94 -3.51 -8.77
CA TRP A 500 -18.84 -2.09 -9.18
C TRP A 500 -19.87 -1.18 -8.49
N LEU A 501 -21.04 -1.73 -8.13
CA LEU A 501 -22.04 -1.00 -7.34
C LEU A 501 -21.51 -0.67 -5.94
N TYR A 502 -20.72 -1.57 -5.35
CA TYR A 502 -20.12 -1.40 -4.04
C TYR A 502 -19.27 -0.12 -3.98
N LEU A 503 -18.43 0.11 -4.98
CA LEU A 503 -17.64 1.35 -5.11
C LEU A 503 -18.54 2.59 -5.29
N GLY A 504 -19.53 2.51 -6.18
CA GLY A 504 -20.47 3.61 -6.41
C GLY A 504 -21.27 4.01 -5.17
N ASN A 505 -21.62 3.04 -4.32
CA ASN A 505 -22.27 3.31 -3.03
C ASN A 505 -21.32 4.01 -2.05
N SER A 506 -20.04 3.65 -2.02
CA SER A 506 -19.05 4.32 -1.18
C SER A 506 -18.78 5.75 -1.65
N TYR A 507 -18.68 5.99 -2.96
CA TYR A 507 -18.60 7.37 -3.48
C TYR A 507 -19.84 8.18 -3.12
N GLN A 508 -21.04 7.60 -3.19
CA GLN A 508 -22.28 8.29 -2.76
C GLN A 508 -22.25 8.65 -1.28
N PHE A 509 -21.71 7.77 -0.43
CA PHE A 509 -21.55 8.04 1.00
C PHE A 509 -20.61 9.22 1.24
N VAL A 510 -19.42 9.21 0.65
CA VAL A 510 -18.44 10.30 0.78
C VAL A 510 -18.99 11.61 0.21
N PHE A 511 -19.71 11.55 -0.92
CA PHE A 511 -20.38 12.72 -1.49
C PHE A 511 -21.37 13.37 -0.52
N ASN A 512 -22.18 12.56 0.17
CA ASN A 512 -23.15 13.09 1.12
C ASN A 512 -22.46 13.80 2.29
N GLN A 513 -21.38 13.21 2.82
CA GLN A 513 -20.60 13.85 3.88
C GLN A 513 -19.92 15.14 3.41
N LEU A 514 -19.31 15.13 2.22
CA LEU A 514 -18.71 16.32 1.60
C LEU A 514 -19.76 17.44 1.42
N LYS A 515 -20.96 17.09 0.97
CA LYS A 515 -22.07 18.05 0.79
C LYS A 515 -22.48 18.69 2.11
N ASP A 516 -22.54 17.93 3.19
CA ASP A 516 -22.90 18.44 4.52
C ASP A 516 -21.78 19.34 5.08
N TYR A 517 -20.51 18.97 4.88
CA TYR A 517 -19.36 19.81 5.21
C TYR A 517 -19.38 21.14 4.42
N ILE A 518 -19.56 21.11 3.10
CA ILE A 518 -19.66 22.32 2.25
C ILE A 518 -20.77 23.26 2.74
N ARG A 519 -21.90 22.73 3.19
CA ARG A 519 -22.98 23.53 3.78
C ARG A 519 -22.56 24.23 5.07
N SER A 520 -21.73 23.59 5.88
CA SER A 520 -21.27 24.14 7.16
C SER A 520 -20.28 25.31 7.01
N ILE A 521 -19.47 25.32 5.94
CA ILE A 521 -18.45 26.34 5.67
C ILE A 521 -18.79 27.25 4.49
N LYS A 522 -20.08 27.35 4.14
CA LYS A 522 -20.56 28.01 2.92
C LYS A 522 -20.03 29.45 2.77
N GLU A 523 -20.01 30.22 3.85
CA GLU A 523 -19.57 31.63 3.84
C GLU A 523 -18.09 31.75 3.45
N ASN A 524 -17.23 30.87 3.96
CA ASN A 524 -15.79 30.87 3.70
C ASN A 524 -15.52 30.52 2.22
N ILE A 525 -16.27 29.56 1.68
CA ILE A 525 -16.24 29.24 0.25
C ILE A 525 -16.65 30.46 -0.58
N GLU A 526 -17.79 31.09 -0.28
CA GLU A 526 -18.26 32.28 -1.00
C GLU A 526 -17.22 33.43 -0.97
N ASN A 527 -16.56 33.64 0.18
CA ASN A 527 -15.49 34.61 0.34
C ASN A 527 -14.26 34.26 -0.51
N ASN A 528 -13.79 33.01 -0.51
CA ASN A 528 -12.66 32.56 -1.31
C ASN A 528 -12.90 32.75 -2.81
N PHE A 529 -14.10 32.43 -3.32
CA PHE A 529 -14.46 32.67 -4.71
C PHE A 529 -14.51 34.16 -5.07
N LYS A 530 -15.00 35.00 -4.15
CA LYS A 530 -15.04 36.46 -4.31
C LYS A 530 -13.63 37.05 -4.36
N ASN A 531 -12.75 36.64 -3.44
CA ASN A 531 -11.36 37.09 -3.37
C ASN A 531 -10.57 36.65 -4.61
N ALA A 532 -10.80 35.42 -5.10
CA ALA A 532 -10.17 34.91 -6.31
C ALA A 532 -10.74 35.48 -7.63
N ASN A 533 -11.77 36.34 -7.56
CA ASN A 533 -12.54 36.83 -8.71
C ASN A 533 -13.01 35.68 -9.64
N LYS A 534 -13.54 34.60 -9.07
CA LYS A 534 -14.05 33.42 -9.78
C LYS A 534 -15.57 33.27 -9.63
N ASN A 535 -16.19 32.57 -10.58
CA ASN A 535 -17.62 32.33 -10.58
C ASN A 535 -17.97 31.07 -9.77
N ILE A 536 -18.60 31.27 -8.61
CA ILE A 536 -19.04 30.18 -7.75
C ILE A 536 -20.05 29.23 -8.42
N ASN A 537 -20.80 29.68 -9.44
CA ASN A 537 -21.75 28.81 -10.13
C ASN A 537 -21.06 27.64 -10.85
N ASN A 538 -19.82 27.81 -11.29
CA ASN A 538 -19.04 26.72 -11.88
C ASN A 538 -18.75 25.64 -10.81
N TYR A 539 -18.48 26.04 -9.58
CA TYR A 539 -18.27 25.11 -8.48
C TYR A 539 -19.57 24.40 -8.06
N LEU A 540 -20.68 25.13 -7.98
CA LEU A 540 -21.99 24.52 -7.70
C LEU A 540 -22.40 23.52 -8.79
N LYS A 541 -22.21 23.87 -10.07
CA LYS A 541 -22.46 22.97 -11.20
C LYS A 541 -21.56 21.73 -11.15
N ALA A 542 -20.29 21.91 -10.78
CA ALA A 542 -19.35 20.81 -10.57
C ALA A 542 -19.80 19.81 -9.49
N ILE A 543 -20.42 20.28 -8.40
CA ILE A 543 -21.01 19.40 -7.36
C ILE A 543 -22.18 18.60 -7.93
N GLU A 544 -23.06 19.22 -8.70
CA GLU A 544 -24.18 18.53 -9.37
C GLU A 544 -23.66 17.45 -10.33
N VAL A 545 -22.67 17.80 -11.15
CA VAL A 545 -22.03 16.88 -12.09
C VAL A 545 -21.40 15.68 -11.37
N LEU A 546 -20.74 15.91 -10.23
CA LEU A 546 -20.20 14.83 -9.40
C LEU A 546 -21.31 13.87 -8.95
N GLN A 547 -22.45 14.41 -8.49
CA GLN A 547 -23.59 13.59 -8.08
C GLN A 547 -24.16 12.77 -9.24
N GLU A 548 -24.34 13.38 -10.41
CA GLU A 548 -24.83 12.72 -11.61
C GLU A 548 -23.89 11.58 -12.04
N ASP A 549 -22.58 11.82 -12.04
CA ASP A 549 -21.57 10.83 -12.42
C ASP A 549 -21.53 9.65 -11.44
N ILE A 550 -21.65 9.89 -10.13
CA ILE A 550 -21.74 8.83 -9.11
C ILE A 550 -23.00 7.98 -9.32
N ILE A 551 -24.16 8.60 -9.58
CA ILE A 551 -25.40 7.88 -9.89
C ILE A 551 -25.23 7.04 -11.15
N TYR A 552 -24.60 7.60 -12.18
CA TYR A 552 -24.34 6.88 -13.42
C TYR A 552 -23.38 5.71 -13.21
N LEU A 553 -22.31 5.87 -12.43
CA LEU A 553 -21.40 4.77 -12.04
C LEU A 553 -22.17 3.61 -11.38
N LYS A 554 -23.06 3.92 -10.43
CA LYS A 554 -23.91 2.90 -9.79
C LYS A 554 -24.79 2.15 -10.80
N ASN A 555 -25.40 2.88 -11.73
CA ASN A 555 -26.27 2.30 -12.76
C ASN A 555 -25.47 1.41 -13.74
N VAL A 556 -24.30 1.88 -14.19
CA VAL A 556 -23.40 1.09 -15.03
C VAL A 556 -22.91 -0.14 -14.27
N GLY A 557 -22.66 -0.04 -12.97
CA GLY A 557 -22.18 -1.14 -12.12
C GLY A 557 -23.17 -2.30 -11.93
N ILE A 558 -24.47 -2.07 -12.12
CA ILE A 558 -25.52 -3.12 -12.07
C ILE A 558 -26.09 -3.48 -13.44
N GLY A 559 -25.88 -2.63 -14.45
CA GLY A 559 -26.49 -2.78 -15.77
C GLY A 559 -26.07 -4.05 -16.49
N SER A 560 -27.01 -4.65 -17.24
CA SER A 560 -26.68 -5.66 -18.22
C SER A 560 -25.86 -5.05 -19.36
N THR A 561 -24.77 -5.69 -19.75
CA THR A 561 -23.94 -5.25 -20.88
C THR A 561 -23.81 -6.34 -21.94
N TYR A 562 -23.75 -5.92 -23.21
CA TYR A 562 -23.35 -6.79 -24.32
C TYR A 562 -21.82 -6.96 -24.42
N SER A 563 -21.05 -6.06 -23.78
CA SER A 563 -19.59 -6.12 -23.76
C SER A 563 -19.07 -5.69 -22.39
N VAL A 564 -18.57 -6.67 -21.63
CA VAL A 564 -17.94 -6.44 -20.32
C VAL A 564 -16.73 -5.53 -20.42
N LEU A 565 -15.92 -5.66 -21.48
CA LEU A 565 -14.78 -4.79 -21.75
C LEU A 565 -15.17 -3.31 -21.92
N LYS A 566 -16.22 -3.03 -22.70
CA LYS A 566 -16.71 -1.65 -22.87
C LYS A 566 -17.27 -1.09 -21.57
N GLN A 567 -18.03 -1.90 -20.83
CA GLN A 567 -18.54 -1.51 -19.51
C GLN A 567 -17.40 -1.19 -18.55
N TYR A 568 -16.35 -2.01 -18.53
CA TYR A 568 -15.16 -1.78 -17.73
C TYR A 568 -14.46 -0.46 -18.09
N ASN A 569 -14.23 -0.19 -19.39
CA ASN A 569 -13.63 1.07 -19.82
C ASN A 569 -14.45 2.29 -19.37
N THR A 570 -15.78 2.23 -19.52
CA THR A 570 -16.68 3.28 -19.03
C THR A 570 -16.58 3.46 -17.51
N ILE A 571 -16.50 2.36 -16.75
CA ILE A 571 -16.32 2.42 -15.29
C ILE A 571 -15.00 3.11 -14.93
N ILE A 572 -13.91 2.76 -15.61
CA ILE A 572 -12.59 3.34 -15.38
C ILE A 572 -12.58 4.84 -15.66
N GLU A 573 -13.11 5.27 -16.80
CA GLU A 573 -13.25 6.70 -17.12
C GLU A 573 -14.11 7.46 -16.11
N LEU A 574 -15.21 6.85 -15.64
CA LEU A 574 -16.06 7.43 -14.60
C LEU A 574 -15.33 7.56 -13.26
N ILE A 575 -14.61 6.52 -12.83
CA ILE A 575 -13.84 6.55 -11.58
C ILE A 575 -12.78 7.66 -11.65
N THR A 576 -12.00 7.74 -12.73
CA THR A 576 -11.02 8.82 -12.92
C THR A 576 -11.65 10.19 -12.79
N LYS A 577 -12.78 10.40 -13.48
CA LYS A 577 -13.48 11.67 -13.46
C LYS A 577 -14.03 12.00 -12.07
N ILE A 578 -14.68 11.05 -11.41
CA ILE A 578 -15.23 11.19 -10.06
C ILE A 578 -14.12 11.51 -9.05
N GLN A 579 -13.02 10.76 -9.07
CA GLN A 579 -11.90 10.94 -8.16
C GLN A 579 -11.26 12.32 -8.31
N ASN A 580 -10.95 12.72 -9.55
CA ASN A 580 -10.39 14.04 -9.84
C ASN A 580 -11.35 15.16 -9.41
N GLN A 581 -12.65 14.99 -9.65
CA GLN A 581 -13.67 15.96 -9.26
C GLN A 581 -13.79 16.08 -7.73
N PHE A 582 -13.75 14.97 -6.99
CA PHE A 582 -13.68 14.97 -5.52
C PHE A 582 -12.48 15.76 -5.01
N ILE A 583 -11.30 15.50 -5.59
CA ILE A 583 -10.06 16.20 -5.23
C ILE A 583 -10.21 17.69 -5.46
N ASN A 584 -10.68 18.11 -6.63
CA ASN A 584 -10.84 19.51 -6.98
C ASN A 584 -11.88 20.21 -6.09
N ILE A 585 -13.06 19.60 -5.89
CA ILE A 585 -14.11 20.17 -5.02
C ILE A 585 -13.60 20.30 -3.58
N SER A 586 -12.93 19.28 -3.04
CA SER A 586 -12.36 19.33 -1.70
C SER A 586 -11.33 20.46 -1.55
N THR A 587 -10.41 20.61 -2.51
CA THR A 587 -9.43 21.71 -2.53
C THR A 587 -10.10 23.09 -2.57
N LEU A 588 -11.25 23.21 -3.24
CA LEU A 588 -12.01 24.46 -3.30
C LEU A 588 -12.88 24.72 -2.06
N SER A 589 -13.04 23.71 -1.18
CA SER A 589 -13.89 23.73 0.01
C SER A 589 -13.07 23.83 1.30
N GLN A 590 -11.97 24.58 1.30
CA GLN A 590 -11.17 24.79 2.49
C GLN A 590 -11.86 25.76 3.45
N GLU A 591 -11.76 25.48 4.75
CA GLU A 591 -12.32 26.34 5.82
C GLU A 591 -11.54 27.65 5.96
N GLU A 592 -10.25 27.66 5.64
CA GLU A 592 -9.43 28.87 5.73
C GLU A 592 -9.72 29.85 4.58
N ASN A 593 -9.66 31.15 4.89
CA ASN A 593 -9.67 32.18 3.86
C ASN A 593 -8.31 32.20 3.16
N ILE A 594 -8.32 32.10 1.83
CA ILE A 594 -7.11 32.07 1.02
C ILE A 594 -6.75 33.50 0.62
N ASP A 595 -5.51 33.90 0.93
CA ASP A 595 -4.91 35.13 0.43
C ASP A 595 -4.48 34.94 -1.03
N PHE A 596 -5.15 35.63 -1.95
CA PHE A 596 -4.82 35.64 -3.38
C PHE A 596 -3.96 36.86 -3.77
N ASP A 597 -3.79 37.83 -2.88
CA ASP A 597 -2.97 39.01 -3.10
C ASP A 597 -1.48 38.68 -2.90
N ASN A 598 -1.18 37.65 -2.09
CA ASN A 598 0.17 37.07 -1.92
C ASN A 598 0.20 35.60 -2.37
N PRO A 599 0.75 35.28 -3.57
CA PRO A 599 0.74 33.92 -4.09
C PRO A 599 1.45 32.93 -3.16
N THR A 600 0.71 31.91 -2.72
CA THR A 600 1.21 30.77 -1.93
C THR A 600 0.94 29.46 -2.67
N LYS A 601 1.57 28.36 -2.21
CA LYS A 601 1.27 27.01 -2.70
C LYS A 601 -0.23 26.68 -2.61
N ASN A 602 -0.92 27.20 -1.60
CA ASN A 602 -2.35 26.99 -1.39
C ASN A 602 -3.21 27.75 -2.42
N SER A 603 -2.90 29.02 -2.70
CA SER A 603 -3.62 29.78 -3.73
C SER A 603 -3.42 29.20 -5.13
N ASP A 604 -2.22 28.70 -5.44
CA ASP A 604 -1.92 28.05 -6.72
C ASP A 604 -2.68 26.72 -6.88
N ASN A 605 -2.70 25.90 -5.84
CA ASN A 605 -3.44 24.64 -5.83
C ASN A 605 -4.95 24.88 -5.98
N TRP A 606 -5.48 25.92 -5.31
CA TRP A 606 -6.87 26.32 -5.42
C TRP A 606 -7.23 26.75 -6.86
N LEU A 607 -6.39 27.59 -7.49
CA LEU A 607 -6.61 28.03 -8.87
C LEU A 607 -6.56 26.87 -9.88
N LYS A 608 -5.62 25.94 -9.71
CA LYS A 608 -5.54 24.71 -10.52
C LYS A 608 -6.78 23.85 -10.34
N ALA A 609 -7.25 23.66 -9.11
CA ALA A 609 -8.46 22.90 -8.82
C ALA A 609 -9.70 23.52 -9.51
N TYR A 610 -9.82 24.85 -9.50
CA TYR A 610 -10.90 25.55 -10.19
C TYR A 610 -10.85 25.35 -11.72
N GLN A 611 -9.66 25.42 -12.32
CA GLN A 611 -9.48 25.19 -13.76
C GLN A 611 -9.80 23.76 -14.19
N ASN A 612 -9.58 22.79 -13.31
CA ASN A 612 -9.78 21.37 -13.58
C ASN A 612 -11.20 20.86 -13.24
N LEU A 613 -12.14 21.75 -12.88
CA LEU A 613 -13.52 21.35 -12.59
C LEU A 613 -14.24 20.82 -13.84
N TYR A 614 -14.79 19.61 -13.75
CA TYR A 614 -15.72 19.10 -14.75
C TYR A 614 -17.08 19.79 -14.63
N GLN A 615 -17.55 20.37 -15.73
CA GLN A 615 -18.82 21.13 -15.81
C GLN A 615 -19.94 20.38 -16.58
N SER A 616 -19.62 19.24 -17.17
CA SER A 616 -20.56 18.39 -17.90
C SER A 616 -20.51 16.99 -17.31
N SER A 617 -21.66 16.32 -17.16
CA SER A 617 -21.72 14.91 -16.77
C SER A 617 -21.24 13.99 -17.88
N TYR A 618 -20.75 12.82 -17.49
CA TYR A 618 -20.21 11.79 -18.38
C TYR A 618 -21.31 11.26 -19.30
N PHE A 619 -22.49 11.00 -18.72
CA PHE A 619 -23.68 10.69 -19.50
C PHE A 619 -24.39 11.98 -19.88
N GLN A 620 -24.30 12.40 -21.15
CA GLN A 620 -25.10 13.50 -21.66
C GLN A 620 -26.53 12.99 -21.96
N PRO A 621 -27.55 13.43 -21.20
CA PRO A 621 -28.92 13.00 -21.44
C PRO A 621 -29.36 13.33 -22.87
N ASP A 622 -28.85 14.42 -23.47
CA ASP A 622 -29.26 14.91 -24.78
C ASP A 622 -29.03 13.93 -25.93
N ALA A 623 -27.95 13.14 -25.91
CA ALA A 623 -27.72 12.14 -26.96
C ALA A 623 -28.73 10.99 -26.86
N SER A 624 -28.99 10.50 -25.65
CA SER A 624 -29.99 9.46 -25.39
C SER A 624 -31.43 9.95 -25.60
N LYS A 625 -31.73 11.21 -25.23
CA LYS A 625 -33.01 11.88 -25.50
C LYS A 625 -33.24 12.00 -27.00
N LYS A 626 -32.23 12.45 -27.77
CA LYS A 626 -32.31 12.50 -29.25
C LYS A 626 -32.53 11.12 -29.87
N ILE A 627 -31.85 10.08 -29.37
CA ILE A 627 -32.05 8.69 -29.83
C ILE A 627 -33.45 8.19 -29.46
N MET A 628 -33.93 8.40 -28.24
CA MET A 628 -35.27 8.00 -27.80
C MET A 628 -36.38 8.75 -28.54
N ILE A 629 -36.21 10.06 -28.76
CA ILE A 629 -37.10 10.87 -29.61
C ILE A 629 -37.06 10.35 -31.06
N SER A 630 -35.89 10.01 -31.60
CA SER A 630 -35.78 9.45 -32.96
C SER A 630 -36.46 8.08 -33.06
N LEU A 631 -36.23 7.19 -32.09
CA LEU A 631 -36.90 5.89 -32.02
C LEU A 631 -38.41 6.05 -31.82
N GLY A 632 -38.84 6.95 -30.95
CA GLY A 632 -40.25 7.31 -30.77
C GLY A 632 -40.88 7.82 -32.07
N ALA A 633 -40.18 8.70 -32.81
CA ALA A 633 -40.62 9.20 -34.11
C ALA A 633 -40.71 8.09 -35.16
N ILE A 634 -39.74 7.17 -35.22
CA ILE A 634 -39.78 5.99 -36.11
C ILE A 634 -40.97 5.09 -35.76
N THR A 635 -41.21 4.84 -34.47
CA THR A 635 -42.31 4.00 -33.99
C THR A 635 -43.68 4.65 -34.26
N LEU A 636 -43.77 5.98 -34.18
CA LEU A 636 -44.94 6.76 -34.57
C LEU A 636 -45.21 6.65 -36.07
N LEU A 637 -44.16 6.74 -36.91
CA LEU A 637 -44.25 6.53 -38.35
C LEU A 637 -44.79 5.13 -38.69
N ILE A 638 -44.27 4.09 -38.04
CA ILE A 638 -44.75 2.71 -38.19
C ILE A 638 -46.22 2.61 -37.76
N SER A 639 -46.60 3.25 -36.65
CA SER A 639 -47.99 3.29 -36.18
C SER A 639 -48.93 3.94 -37.19
N ILE A 640 -48.52 5.05 -37.81
CA ILE A 640 -49.31 5.72 -38.86
C ILE A 640 -49.48 4.81 -40.08
N ILE A 641 -48.44 4.10 -40.51
CA ILE A 641 -48.50 3.14 -41.63
C ILE A 641 -49.51 2.02 -41.33
N PHE A 642 -49.46 1.44 -40.12
CA PHE A 642 -50.42 0.41 -39.71
C PHE A 642 -51.85 0.93 -39.59
N LEU A 643 -52.04 2.18 -39.18
CA LEU A 643 -53.35 2.83 -39.15
C LEU A 643 -53.91 2.97 -40.57
N ILE A 644 -53.10 3.43 -41.54
CA ILE A 644 -53.48 3.53 -42.96
C ILE A 644 -53.85 2.14 -43.51
N ILE A 645 -53.02 1.12 -43.27
CA ILE A 645 -53.30 -0.26 -43.69
C ILE A 645 -54.62 -0.76 -43.10
N THR A 646 -54.88 -0.49 -41.83
CA THR A 646 -56.12 -0.90 -41.14
C THR A 646 -57.35 -0.19 -41.70
N VAL A 647 -57.25 1.11 -42.04
CA VAL A 647 -58.31 1.87 -42.72
C VAL A 647 -58.57 1.37 -44.14
N ILE A 648 -57.52 1.01 -44.90
CA ILE A 648 -57.66 0.41 -46.23
C ILE A 648 -58.34 -0.97 -46.12
N LEU A 649 -57.88 -1.82 -45.20
CA LEU A 649 -58.45 -3.15 -44.98
C LEU A 649 -59.91 -3.11 -44.51
N SER A 650 -60.32 -2.10 -43.75
CA SER A 650 -61.71 -1.94 -43.29
C SER A 650 -62.66 -1.42 -44.37
N LYS A 651 -62.17 -0.64 -45.34
CA LYS A 651 -62.97 -0.16 -46.49
C LYS A 651 -63.11 -1.19 -47.62
N LEU A 652 -62.24 -2.20 -47.68
CA LEU A 652 -62.34 -3.30 -48.65
C LEU A 652 -63.49 -4.26 -48.27
N LYS A 653 -64.72 -3.92 -48.69
CA LYS A 653 -66.00 -4.60 -48.34
C LYS A 653 -66.15 -6.09 -48.72
N ASN A 654 -65.17 -6.74 -49.37
CA ASN A 654 -65.40 -7.99 -50.11
C ASN A 654 -64.54 -9.21 -49.76
N VAL A 655 -64.07 -9.41 -48.51
CA VAL A 655 -63.35 -10.66 -48.19
C VAL A 655 -63.72 -11.20 -46.81
N LYS A 656 -64.52 -12.28 -46.77
CA LYS A 656 -64.93 -13.05 -45.58
C LYS A 656 -63.77 -13.54 -44.68
N ASN A 657 -62.52 -13.40 -45.11
CA ASN A 657 -61.32 -13.91 -44.44
C ASN A 657 -60.39 -12.81 -43.85
N ASN A 658 -60.83 -11.54 -43.81
CA ASN A 658 -60.00 -10.41 -43.34
C ASN A 658 -60.14 -10.08 -41.84
N LYS A 659 -61.04 -10.73 -41.09
CA LYS A 659 -61.20 -10.46 -39.64
C LYS A 659 -59.90 -10.73 -38.86
N GLY A 660 -59.21 -11.85 -39.14
CA GLY A 660 -57.92 -12.17 -38.50
C GLY A 660 -56.81 -11.18 -38.87
N LYS A 661 -56.80 -10.67 -40.11
CA LYS A 661 -55.82 -9.66 -40.56
C LYS A 661 -56.09 -8.28 -39.96
N LEU A 662 -57.35 -7.91 -39.79
CA LEU A 662 -57.77 -6.68 -39.11
C LEU A 662 -57.47 -6.75 -37.61
N ILE A 663 -57.72 -7.89 -36.95
CA ILE A 663 -57.34 -8.08 -35.55
C ILE A 663 -55.83 -7.99 -35.41
N LEU A 664 -55.06 -8.69 -36.24
CA LEU A 664 -53.60 -8.64 -36.21
C LEU A 664 -53.06 -7.21 -36.47
N SER A 665 -53.59 -6.49 -37.47
CA SER A 665 -53.15 -5.12 -37.76
C SER A 665 -53.52 -4.14 -36.65
N SER A 666 -54.69 -4.33 -36.02
CA SER A 666 -55.18 -3.51 -34.91
C SER A 666 -54.39 -3.79 -33.63
N THR A 667 -54.00 -5.04 -33.37
CA THR A 667 -53.11 -5.41 -32.25
C THR A 667 -51.70 -4.85 -32.45
N ILE A 668 -51.13 -4.97 -33.65
CA ILE A 668 -49.81 -4.38 -33.96
C ILE A 668 -49.85 -2.85 -33.82
N LEU A 669 -50.93 -2.21 -34.29
CA LEU A 669 -51.14 -0.77 -34.13
C LEU A 669 -51.23 -0.36 -32.65
N ALA A 670 -52.00 -1.08 -31.83
CA ALA A 670 -52.12 -0.81 -30.40
C ALA A 670 -50.77 -0.93 -29.68
N VAL A 671 -49.99 -1.98 -30.01
CA VAL A 671 -48.64 -2.18 -29.45
C VAL A 671 -47.68 -1.08 -29.92
N ALA A 672 -47.73 -0.68 -31.18
CA ALA A 672 -46.88 0.37 -31.72
C ALA A 672 -47.20 1.76 -31.13
N ILE A 673 -48.48 2.08 -30.91
CA ILE A 673 -48.90 3.30 -30.22
C ILE A 673 -48.45 3.27 -28.76
N LEU A 674 -48.64 2.16 -28.05
CA LEU A 674 -48.14 2.00 -26.67
C LEU A 674 -46.63 2.17 -26.58
N ALA A 675 -45.86 1.54 -27.47
CA ALA A 675 -44.41 1.70 -27.54
C ALA A 675 -44.01 3.16 -27.85
N THR A 676 -44.74 3.83 -28.74
CA THR A 676 -44.52 5.24 -29.09
C THR A 676 -44.75 6.15 -27.88
N VAL A 677 -45.85 5.96 -27.16
CA VAL A 677 -46.18 6.73 -25.95
C VAL A 677 -45.12 6.50 -24.87
N VAL A 678 -44.72 5.25 -24.62
CA VAL A 678 -43.67 4.94 -23.65
C VAL A 678 -42.34 5.59 -24.06
N LEU A 679 -41.91 5.47 -25.31
CA LEU A 679 -40.65 6.04 -25.80
C LEU A 679 -40.64 7.58 -25.78
N LEU A 680 -41.75 8.22 -26.12
CA LEU A 680 -41.86 9.69 -26.06
C LEU A 680 -41.98 10.20 -24.63
N VAL A 681 -42.74 9.54 -23.76
CA VAL A 681 -42.84 9.90 -22.35
C VAL A 681 -41.50 9.71 -21.64
N VAL A 682 -40.76 8.65 -21.94
CA VAL A 682 -39.39 8.45 -21.39
C VAL A 682 -38.40 9.45 -22.03
N GLY A 683 -38.49 9.72 -23.33
CA GLY A 683 -37.61 10.68 -24.01
C GLY A 683 -37.82 12.15 -23.62
N ILE A 684 -39.06 12.52 -23.26
CA ILE A 684 -39.44 13.89 -22.84
C ILE A 684 -39.41 14.02 -21.31
N GLY A 685 -39.72 12.96 -20.57
CA GLY A 685 -40.06 13.00 -19.13
C GLY A 685 -38.98 12.58 -18.14
N VAL A 686 -37.73 12.31 -18.56
CA VAL A 686 -36.60 12.25 -17.61
C VAL A 686 -36.13 13.68 -17.31
N LEU A 687 -36.80 14.27 -16.30
CA LEU A 687 -36.28 15.31 -15.42
C LEU A 687 -35.66 14.63 -14.19
#